data_AF-A0A348UW88-F1
#
_entry.id   AF-A0A348UW88-F1
#
_cell.length_a   1.000
_cell.length_b   1.000
_cell.length_c   1.000
_cell.angle_alpha   90.00
_cell.angle_beta   90.00
_cell.angle_gamma   90.00
#
_symmetry.space_group_name_H-M   'P 1'
#
loop_
_entity.id
_entity.type
_entity.pdbx_description
1 polymer ?
#
loop_
_entity_poly.entity_id
_entity_poly.type
_entity_poly.pdbx_seq_one_letter_code
_entity_poly.pdbx_strand_id
1 'polypeptide(L)'
;MRESTLTYLKVLSAAWAALFCVFMPAGTAMAGYPVVKSIHVKDNPFSVTVNMTGKAPVKVVRIGKREILVAIKNARLSKGLVIAGKDNPKLESVHVETLEGNVVALMLTSKYAGKEKIESSFDTANNRLTVVLNKAVAPGHKALPVPQAATIQKPLTQGVSKPEKQASTPATEYSVKKKDTRPAKADERIKEPPLYIPPERQASRFKGDISDMYRGEDPLQGCQTKAVENAMLLVKKQLYKEAGAILEQYLFEENPLCMEQVYYLKAYVNFMGVENDDHTGLLNAERMFQDAMVAYPKSSYLPFAYAAMGLIHTRLHNNATAEGYFDIISKDFPDYSGMPEVEYHLAEIYNDRGYIDKALNLYKKVFESKISNGYISDAGIGYGKTLFENLRYYDALSVFNYVIKNDVKKVYESADLLKYTADANFELGLSRGARENYIRLLNLFPDIKAPDMALSKAGDAYGMENQEEKAIKLYELVRKKYPDSPGYINASIGLARYLKTDAEKIDIYEMIKTRFPENTYARIAMMRLAEIYQKNGEYDKCIQEIEDLLSTHPKGLRYEAVKLMQKAYEALFKEQLKADGYTSVLMRYEKERLKIKKMGGQLIPFYVGSAYLQANLYEEAFNQLISAYKLYKREERPALLLFGLGKAMDESGRDEDALKLLNAFAKRFPKHKNRVEALTRVGQIYLEKGSASKADDAFVSAYQAEENTLDKGRILMLRADVYQKKSDLKTASELQARAVKAFAASPGENYEILAVAYKTLGSTYLEMKAYGQAANAFAKALDFSEGDGAKANIGFLLGDAYQKGNALDKAKKTFEQVAQSYDSVWARLARQRLSTMGLVEKMINS
;
A
#
# COMPACT_ATOMS: atom_id res chain seq x y z
N MET A 1 44.02 18.03 11.94
CA MET A 1 44.03 17.05 10.82
C MET A 1 45.00 15.88 11.01
N ARG A 2 46.20 16.06 11.61
CA ARG A 2 47.11 14.93 11.94
C ARG A 2 46.70 14.13 13.19
N GLU A 3 46.11 14.77 14.21
CA GLU A 3 45.59 14.04 15.38
C GLU A 3 44.30 13.29 15.08
N SER A 4 43.39 13.89 14.31
CA SER A 4 42.12 13.27 13.89
C SER A 4 42.29 12.02 13.02
N THR A 5 43.45 11.81 12.40
CA THR A 5 43.78 10.60 11.63
C THR A 5 44.37 9.50 12.50
N LEU A 6 45.11 9.84 13.57
CA LEU A 6 45.65 8.90 14.56
C LEU A 6 44.54 8.34 15.47
N THR A 7 43.57 9.17 15.86
CA THR A 7 42.39 8.73 16.62
C THR A 7 41.43 7.88 15.77
N TYR A 8 41.43 8.08 14.43
CA TYR A 8 40.62 7.33 13.47
C TYR A 8 41.01 5.85 13.38
N LEU A 9 42.30 5.52 13.54
CA LEU A 9 42.81 4.15 13.45
C LEU A 9 42.75 3.38 14.77
N LYS A 10 42.90 4.07 15.91
CA LYS A 10 42.67 3.47 17.24
C LYS A 10 41.22 3.03 17.47
N VAL A 11 40.25 3.70 16.86
CA VAL A 11 38.83 3.28 16.92
C VAL A 11 38.58 2.09 15.98
N LEU A 12 39.33 1.97 14.88
CA LEU A 12 39.25 0.82 13.96
C LEU A 12 39.94 -0.45 14.51
N SER A 13 40.94 -0.34 15.40
CA SER A 13 41.60 -1.52 16.00
C SER A 13 40.67 -2.31 16.92
N ALA A 14 39.81 -1.62 17.70
CA ALA A 14 38.86 -2.26 18.60
C ALA A 14 37.68 -2.92 17.86
N ALA A 15 37.14 -2.27 16.82
CA ALA A 15 35.98 -2.76 16.07
C ALA A 15 36.28 -3.97 15.17
N TRP A 16 37.55 -4.21 14.79
CA TRP A 16 37.94 -5.29 13.88
C TRP A 16 38.66 -6.48 14.52
N ALA A 17 39.09 -6.38 15.79
CA ALA A 17 39.54 -7.54 16.57
C ALA A 17 38.41 -8.60 16.67
N ALA A 18 37.14 -8.17 16.77
CA ALA A 18 35.98 -9.04 16.81
C ALA A 18 35.66 -9.72 15.45
N LEU A 19 35.89 -9.04 14.32
CA LEU A 19 35.50 -9.51 12.99
C LEU A 19 36.45 -10.57 12.38
N PHE A 20 37.64 -10.76 12.96
CA PHE A 20 38.63 -11.75 12.49
C PHE A 20 38.81 -12.98 13.38
N CYS A 21 38.09 -13.08 14.50
CA CYS A 21 38.06 -14.28 15.35
C CYS A 21 37.19 -15.42 14.77
N VAL A 22 36.45 -15.19 13.68
CA VAL A 22 35.44 -16.15 13.17
C VAL A 22 35.95 -17.10 12.05
N PHE A 23 37.26 -17.17 11.78
CA PHE A 23 37.83 -18.21 10.91
C PHE A 23 39.00 -18.95 11.60
N MET A 24 38.63 -19.96 12.43
CA MET A 24 39.30 -21.23 12.86
C MET A 24 40.84 -21.32 13.08
N PRO A 25 41.33 -22.46 13.61
CA PRO A 25 41.46 -22.85 15.01
C PRO A 25 42.79 -22.38 15.64
N ALA A 26 42.90 -22.50 16.96
CA ALA A 26 44.11 -22.17 17.71
C ALA A 26 45.27 -23.12 17.37
N GLY A 27 46.44 -22.54 17.11
CA GLY A 27 47.73 -23.24 17.12
C GLY A 27 48.51 -23.14 15.81
N THR A 28 49.51 -22.24 15.77
CA THR A 28 50.87 -22.58 15.34
C THR A 28 51.83 -21.49 15.83
N ALA A 29 52.98 -21.93 16.33
CA ALA A 29 54.03 -21.13 16.93
C ALA A 29 54.83 -20.29 15.90
N MET A 30 55.63 -19.38 16.45
CA MET A 30 56.41 -18.33 15.79
C MET A 30 57.25 -18.78 14.57
N ALA A 31 56.95 -18.17 13.42
CA ALA A 31 57.89 -17.92 12.33
C ALA A 31 57.71 -16.45 11.86
N GLY A 32 58.81 -15.75 11.59
CA GLY A 32 58.85 -14.29 11.44
C GLY A 32 57.82 -13.73 10.45
N TYR A 33 56.94 -12.85 10.94
CA TYR A 33 55.94 -12.17 10.12
C TYR A 33 56.60 -11.36 8.98
N PRO A 34 56.06 -11.41 7.75
CA PRO A 34 56.50 -10.54 6.67
C PRO A 34 56.52 -9.07 7.08
N VAL A 35 57.65 -8.41 6.80
CA VAL A 35 57.88 -7.01 7.12
C VAL A 35 57.57 -6.16 5.89
N VAL A 36 56.69 -5.17 6.05
CA VAL A 36 56.42 -4.15 5.04
C VAL A 36 57.62 -3.20 4.97
N LYS A 37 58.37 -3.30 3.87
CA LYS A 37 59.62 -2.56 3.64
C LYS A 37 59.38 -1.16 3.11
N SER A 38 58.49 -1.02 2.13
CA SER A 38 58.24 0.27 1.47
C SER A 38 56.91 0.29 0.75
N ILE A 39 56.38 1.49 0.56
CA ILE A 39 55.14 1.75 -0.15
C ILE A 39 55.45 2.74 -1.27
N HIS A 40 55.03 2.44 -2.49
CA HIS A 40 55.25 3.31 -3.64
C HIS A 40 53.93 3.60 -4.34
N VAL A 41 53.65 4.88 -4.54
CA VAL A 41 52.54 5.37 -5.35
C VAL A 41 53.04 5.55 -6.79
N LYS A 42 52.39 4.89 -7.75
CA LYS A 42 52.66 5.03 -9.19
C LYS A 42 51.53 5.77 -9.86
N ASP A 43 51.86 6.61 -10.84
CA ASP A 43 50.88 7.46 -11.52
C ASP A 43 50.12 6.80 -12.69
N ASN A 44 50.74 5.80 -13.34
CA ASN A 44 50.20 5.18 -14.55
C ASN A 44 50.57 3.68 -14.63
N PRO A 45 49.62 2.74 -14.47
CA PRO A 45 48.29 2.96 -13.91
C PRO A 45 48.38 3.52 -12.48
N PHE A 46 47.42 4.35 -12.08
CA PHE A 46 47.43 4.96 -10.75
C PHE A 46 47.23 3.86 -9.71
N SER A 47 48.28 3.55 -8.98
CA SER A 47 48.33 2.36 -8.12
C SER A 47 49.24 2.57 -6.92
N VAL A 48 48.95 1.84 -5.85
CA VAL A 48 49.78 1.79 -4.64
C VAL A 48 50.36 0.39 -4.53
N THR A 49 51.68 0.33 -4.46
CA THR A 49 52.42 -0.92 -4.32
C THR A 49 53.05 -1.01 -2.93
N VAL A 50 52.92 -2.17 -2.29
CA VAL A 50 53.44 -2.45 -0.95
C VAL A 50 54.45 -3.60 -1.07
N ASN A 51 55.72 -3.30 -0.82
CA ASN A 51 56.81 -4.29 -0.88
C ASN A 51 57.02 -4.93 0.50
N MET A 52 57.11 -6.26 0.54
CA MET A 52 57.20 -7.02 1.78
C MET A 52 58.34 -8.05 1.72
N THR A 53 58.76 -8.61 2.87
CA THR A 53 59.76 -9.69 2.91
C THR A 53 59.20 -11.08 2.62
N GLY A 54 57.87 -11.23 2.54
CA GLY A 54 57.19 -12.50 2.32
C GLY A 54 55.70 -12.29 2.01
N LYS A 55 54.97 -13.37 1.75
CA LYS A 55 53.52 -13.32 1.47
C LYS A 55 52.72 -13.17 2.77
N ALA A 56 51.69 -12.33 2.73
CA ALA A 56 50.75 -12.15 3.84
C ALA A 56 49.29 -12.21 3.32
N PRO A 57 48.31 -12.62 4.14
CA PRO A 57 46.90 -12.45 3.82
C PRO A 57 46.54 -10.96 3.72
N VAL A 58 45.92 -10.55 2.61
CA VAL A 58 45.55 -9.16 2.35
C VAL A 58 44.06 -9.04 2.06
N LYS A 59 43.41 -8.00 2.61
CA LYS A 59 42.06 -7.60 2.24
C LYS A 59 42.03 -6.13 1.86
N VAL A 60 41.45 -5.82 0.70
CA VAL A 60 41.28 -4.45 0.20
C VAL A 60 39.80 -4.12 0.19
N VAL A 61 39.40 -3.05 0.87
CA VAL A 61 37.99 -2.67 1.06
C VAL A 61 37.82 -1.19 0.76
N ARG A 62 36.81 -0.83 -0.04
CA ARG A 62 36.35 0.54 -0.16
C ARG A 62 35.46 0.85 1.03
N ILE A 63 35.84 1.85 1.82
CA ILE A 63 35.12 2.20 3.06
C ILE A 63 34.32 3.50 2.94
N GLY A 64 34.57 4.29 1.89
CA GLY A 64 33.82 5.51 1.59
C GLY A 64 33.86 5.87 0.10
N LYS A 65 33.46 7.10 -0.24
CA LYS A 65 33.46 7.56 -1.65
C LYS A 65 34.88 7.78 -2.19
N ARG A 66 35.86 8.02 -1.31
CA ARG A 66 37.26 8.33 -1.66
C ARG A 66 38.28 7.49 -0.89
N GLU A 67 37.84 6.75 0.11
CA GLU A 67 38.66 6.07 1.10
C GLU A 67 38.74 4.56 0.82
N ILE A 68 39.96 4.03 0.81
CA ILE A 68 40.26 2.61 0.60
C ILE A 68 41.17 2.15 1.73
N LEU A 69 40.80 1.04 2.36
CA LEU A 69 41.59 0.38 3.38
C LEU A 69 42.22 -0.89 2.81
N VAL A 70 43.53 -1.03 3.03
CA VAL A 70 44.31 -2.23 2.74
C VAL A 70 44.79 -2.82 4.06
N ALA A 71 44.24 -3.96 4.45
CA ALA A 71 44.62 -4.67 5.69
C ALA A 71 45.50 -5.88 5.36
N ILE A 72 46.68 -5.96 5.98
CA ILE A 72 47.69 -7.01 5.78
C ILE A 72 47.87 -7.75 7.11
N LYS A 73 47.35 -8.97 7.21
CA LYS A 73 47.37 -9.76 8.45
C LYS A 73 48.71 -10.46 8.63
N ASN A 74 49.12 -10.69 9.88
CA ASN A 74 50.38 -11.35 10.22
C ASN A 74 51.60 -10.65 9.60
N ALA A 75 51.63 -9.32 9.62
CA ALA A 75 52.70 -8.51 9.06
C ALA A 75 53.18 -7.46 10.06
N ARG A 76 54.40 -6.95 9.86
CA ARG A 76 54.98 -5.88 10.69
C ARG A 76 55.49 -4.72 9.83
N LEU A 77 55.51 -3.50 10.39
CA LEU A 77 56.13 -2.35 9.73
C LEU A 77 57.63 -2.34 9.96
N SER A 78 58.41 -1.99 8.92
CA SER A 78 59.85 -1.74 9.10
C SER A 78 60.07 -0.45 9.90
N LYS A 79 61.11 -0.41 10.75
CA LYS A 79 61.46 0.77 11.58
C LYS A 79 61.82 2.02 10.77
N GLY A 80 61.99 1.91 9.45
CA GLY A 80 62.32 3.00 8.53
C GLY A 80 61.44 2.99 7.27
N LEU A 81 60.14 2.74 7.42
CA LEU A 81 59.20 2.62 6.30
C LEU A 81 59.25 3.85 5.38
N VAL A 82 59.64 3.64 4.13
CA VAL A 82 59.61 4.68 3.08
C VAL A 82 58.28 4.63 2.32
N ILE A 83 57.57 5.77 2.29
CA ILE A 83 56.37 5.97 1.46
C ILE A 83 56.72 6.93 0.32
N ALA A 84 57.13 6.37 -0.82
CA ALA A 84 57.50 7.13 -2.01
C ALA A 84 56.24 7.55 -2.79
N GLY A 85 56.20 8.80 -3.25
CA GLY A 85 55.06 9.36 -4.00
C GLY A 85 53.87 9.77 -3.14
N LYS A 86 54.09 10.06 -1.84
CA LYS A 86 53.04 10.53 -0.93
C LYS A 86 52.41 11.87 -1.35
N ASP A 87 53.16 12.71 -2.07
CA ASP A 87 52.72 14.02 -2.59
C ASP A 87 52.06 13.93 -3.97
N ASN A 88 51.71 12.72 -4.43
CA ASN A 88 51.04 12.54 -5.71
C ASN A 88 49.70 13.32 -5.73
N PRO A 89 49.44 14.17 -6.74
CA PRO A 89 48.27 15.05 -6.77
C PRO A 89 46.93 14.31 -6.85
N LYS A 90 46.94 13.02 -7.21
CA LYS A 90 45.75 12.15 -7.24
C LYS A 90 45.48 11.48 -5.88
N LEU A 91 46.38 11.61 -4.91
CA LEU A 91 46.32 11.01 -3.58
C LEU A 91 46.19 12.12 -2.52
N GLU A 92 45.08 12.12 -1.80
CA GLU A 92 44.81 13.13 -0.76
C GLU A 92 45.54 12.80 0.54
N SER A 93 45.62 11.51 0.92
CA SER A 93 46.41 11.07 2.07
C SER A 93 46.77 9.58 2.00
N VAL A 94 47.88 9.25 2.66
CA VAL A 94 48.32 7.88 2.96
C VAL A 94 48.65 7.79 4.43
N HIS A 95 47.99 6.88 5.14
CA HIS A 95 48.24 6.58 6.54
C HIS A 95 48.52 5.09 6.73
N VAL A 96 49.50 4.77 7.58
CA VAL A 96 49.90 3.38 7.85
C VAL A 96 50.07 3.19 9.35
N GLU A 97 49.46 2.15 9.90
CA GLU A 97 49.58 1.80 11.31
C GLU A 97 49.57 0.28 11.49
N THR A 98 50.07 -0.17 12.65
CA THR A 98 49.93 -1.57 13.08
C THR A 98 48.78 -1.66 14.09
N LEU A 99 47.74 -2.44 13.76
CA LEU A 99 46.59 -2.72 14.62
C LEU A 99 46.83 -3.97 15.47
N GLU A 100 45.97 -4.18 16.48
CA GLU A 100 45.95 -5.40 17.29
C GLU A 100 45.84 -6.68 16.43
N GLY A 101 46.47 -7.77 16.88
CA GLY A 101 46.51 -9.03 16.13
C GLY A 101 47.54 -9.09 14.98
N ASN A 102 48.59 -8.26 15.02
CA ASN A 102 49.67 -8.18 14.00
C ASN A 102 49.15 -7.84 12.58
N VAL A 103 48.23 -6.89 12.48
CA VAL A 103 47.69 -6.42 11.20
C VAL A 103 48.29 -5.06 10.84
N VAL A 104 48.91 -4.94 9.67
CA VAL A 104 49.29 -3.64 9.11
C VAL A 104 48.12 -3.09 8.31
N ALA A 105 47.62 -1.91 8.69
CA ALA A 105 46.55 -1.21 8.00
C ALA A 105 47.11 -0.01 7.21
N LEU A 106 46.79 0.04 5.92
CA LEU A 106 47.14 1.12 5.00
C LEU A 106 45.85 1.79 4.51
N MET A 107 45.62 3.03 4.96
CA MET A 107 44.51 3.87 4.53
C MET A 107 44.93 4.78 3.38
N LEU A 108 44.18 4.73 2.28
CA LEU A 108 44.40 5.52 1.08
C LEU A 108 43.17 6.40 0.83
N THR A 109 43.36 7.71 0.77
CA THR A 109 42.30 8.65 0.37
C THR A 109 42.62 9.24 -1.00
N SER A 110 41.72 9.09 -1.96
CA SER A 110 41.90 9.59 -3.33
C SER A 110 40.60 10.04 -3.97
N LYS A 111 40.64 11.15 -4.71
CA LYS A 111 39.52 11.66 -5.54
C LYS A 111 39.11 10.69 -6.67
N TYR A 112 39.95 9.70 -6.97
CA TYR A 112 39.74 8.74 -8.06
C TYR A 112 39.33 7.34 -7.58
N ALA A 113 39.48 7.05 -6.27
CA ALA A 113 39.17 5.76 -5.65
C ALA A 113 37.72 5.27 -5.83
N GLY A 114 36.77 6.20 -6.05
CA GLY A 114 35.34 5.90 -6.21
C GLY A 114 34.86 5.76 -7.66
N LYS A 115 35.71 5.98 -8.66
CA LYS A 115 35.27 6.08 -10.07
C LYS A 115 35.27 4.75 -10.83
N GLU A 116 36.10 3.78 -10.42
CA GLU A 116 36.21 2.46 -11.07
C GLU A 116 36.25 1.31 -10.05
N LYS A 117 36.24 0.04 -10.49
CA LYS A 117 36.40 -1.13 -9.60
C LYS A 117 37.85 -1.21 -9.12
N ILE A 118 38.06 -1.34 -7.80
CA ILE A 118 39.41 -1.51 -7.23
C ILE A 118 39.88 -2.94 -7.53
N GLU A 119 41.04 -3.05 -8.16
CA GLU A 119 41.70 -4.33 -8.45
C GLU A 119 42.94 -4.44 -7.57
N SER A 120 43.16 -5.61 -6.97
CA SER A 120 44.35 -5.88 -6.16
C SER A 120 44.99 -7.20 -6.58
N SER A 121 46.31 -7.22 -6.74
CA SER A 121 47.08 -8.41 -7.09
C SER A 121 48.32 -8.54 -6.20
N PHE A 122 48.73 -9.78 -5.92
CA PHE A 122 49.95 -10.06 -5.16
C PHE A 122 50.95 -10.79 -6.04
N ASP A 123 52.11 -10.17 -6.28
CA ASP A 123 53.25 -10.73 -7.00
C ASP A 123 54.10 -11.54 -6.02
N THR A 124 54.00 -12.87 -6.09
CA THR A 124 54.70 -13.79 -5.18
C THR A 124 56.20 -13.86 -5.43
N ALA A 125 56.68 -13.58 -6.64
CA ALA A 125 58.10 -13.61 -6.96
C ALA A 125 58.85 -12.43 -6.32
N ASN A 126 58.20 -11.27 -6.25
CA ASN A 126 58.78 -10.04 -5.70
C ASN A 126 58.22 -9.65 -4.32
N ASN A 127 57.36 -10.50 -3.72
CA ASN A 127 56.64 -10.23 -2.46
C ASN A 127 55.99 -8.83 -2.43
N ARG A 128 55.26 -8.50 -3.50
CA ARG A 128 54.73 -7.16 -3.73
C ARG A 128 53.22 -7.18 -3.96
N LEU A 129 52.48 -6.50 -3.10
CA LEU A 129 51.05 -6.21 -3.30
C LEU A 129 50.90 -4.98 -4.19
N THR A 130 50.02 -5.04 -5.18
CA THR A 130 49.62 -3.90 -6.01
C THR A 130 48.13 -3.65 -5.87
N VAL A 131 47.73 -2.43 -5.52
CA VAL A 131 46.33 -1.99 -5.46
C VAL A 131 46.14 -0.91 -6.52
N VAL A 132 45.39 -1.24 -7.57
CA VAL A 132 45.10 -0.34 -8.69
C VAL A 132 43.89 0.51 -8.33
N LEU A 133 44.11 1.82 -8.32
CA LEU A 133 43.11 2.83 -7.99
C LEU A 133 42.45 3.41 -9.24
N ASN A 134 43.13 3.38 -10.38
CA ASN A 134 42.60 3.73 -11.71
C ASN A 134 43.46 3.10 -12.83
N LYS A 135 42.86 2.71 -13.97
CA LYS A 135 43.58 2.14 -15.13
C LYS A 135 44.41 3.19 -15.88
N ALA A 136 45.40 2.73 -16.65
CA ALA A 136 46.35 3.59 -17.35
C ALA A 136 45.69 4.32 -18.54
N VAL A 137 46.05 5.60 -18.76
CA VAL A 137 45.72 6.33 -20.00
C VAL A 137 46.97 6.32 -20.88
N ALA A 138 46.84 5.88 -22.14
CA ALA A 138 47.95 5.82 -23.09
C ALA A 138 48.54 7.22 -23.38
N PRO A 139 49.87 7.38 -23.54
CA PRO A 139 50.48 8.68 -23.80
C PRO A 139 50.29 9.10 -25.27
N GLY A 140 49.54 10.19 -25.49
CA GLY A 140 49.47 10.88 -26.79
C GLY A 140 50.73 11.71 -27.06
N HIS A 141 51.27 11.58 -28.26
CA HIS A 141 52.52 12.17 -28.76
C HIS A 141 52.61 13.72 -28.71
N LYS A 142 53.84 14.25 -28.57
CA LYS A 142 54.25 15.64 -28.87
C LYS A 142 54.68 15.77 -30.34
N ALA A 143 54.25 16.84 -31.02
CA ALA A 143 55.06 17.92 -31.64
C ALA A 143 54.38 18.60 -32.87
N LEU A 144 54.42 19.93 -32.84
CA LEU A 144 53.92 21.02 -33.73
C LEU A 144 54.64 21.08 -35.12
N PRO A 145 54.21 21.88 -36.18
CA PRO A 145 54.04 23.36 -36.15
C PRO A 145 53.03 24.06 -37.14
N VAL A 146 52.29 25.14 -36.75
CA VAL A 146 52.51 26.64 -36.91
C VAL A 146 51.84 27.22 -38.21
N PRO A 147 51.43 28.52 -38.37
CA PRO A 147 50.61 29.48 -37.57
C PRO A 147 49.54 30.26 -38.42
N GLN A 148 48.69 31.12 -37.81
CA GLN A 148 48.60 32.56 -38.15
C GLN A 148 47.52 33.35 -37.37
N ALA A 149 48.01 34.45 -36.80
CA ALA A 149 47.44 35.79 -36.66
C ALA A 149 46.25 36.09 -35.71
N ALA A 150 46.50 37.12 -34.89
CA ALA A 150 45.61 37.93 -34.08
C ALA A 150 44.49 38.62 -34.93
N THR A 151 43.45 39.28 -34.42
CA THR A 151 43.45 40.39 -33.45
C THR A 151 42.00 40.84 -33.16
N ILE A 152 41.76 41.40 -31.96
CA ILE A 152 40.98 42.63 -31.66
C ILE A 152 39.43 42.63 -31.47
N GLN A 153 39.08 42.96 -30.21
CA GLN A 153 38.07 43.90 -29.65
C GLN A 153 36.55 43.60 -29.59
N LYS A 154 36.04 43.80 -28.35
CA LYS A 154 34.66 44.17 -27.98
C LYS A 154 34.33 45.60 -28.44
N PRO A 155 33.04 45.96 -28.52
CA PRO A 155 32.51 46.92 -27.54
C PRO A 155 31.08 46.65 -27.00
N LEU A 156 30.78 47.32 -25.87
CA LEU A 156 29.46 47.55 -25.24
C LEU A 156 28.55 48.44 -26.14
N THR A 157 27.22 48.57 -25.99
CA THR A 157 26.45 49.21 -24.88
C THR A 157 24.91 49.16 -25.11
N GLN A 158 24.15 49.11 -23.99
CA GLN A 158 22.91 49.86 -23.61
C GLN A 158 21.66 49.89 -24.53
N GLY A 159 20.40 49.94 -24.04
CA GLY A 159 19.84 50.02 -22.69
C GLY A 159 18.30 50.20 -22.67
N VAL A 160 17.72 50.19 -21.45
CA VAL A 160 16.48 50.89 -20.94
C VAL A 160 15.13 50.51 -21.62
N SER A 161 13.95 50.30 -21.00
CA SER A 161 13.26 50.74 -19.75
C SER A 161 12.07 49.80 -19.41
N LYS A 162 11.58 49.86 -18.16
CA LYS A 162 10.25 49.38 -17.70
C LYS A 162 9.11 50.34 -18.13
N PRO A 163 7.84 49.89 -18.04
CA PRO A 163 6.94 50.50 -17.04
C PRO A 163 5.99 49.53 -16.30
N GLU A 164 5.45 50.05 -15.20
CA GLU A 164 4.54 49.48 -14.19
C GLU A 164 3.12 49.14 -14.69
N LYS A 165 2.39 48.31 -13.90
CA LYS A 165 0.94 48.51 -13.65
C LYS A 165 0.41 47.76 -12.40
N GLN A 166 -0.06 48.60 -11.47
CA GLN A 166 -1.19 48.56 -10.52
C GLN A 166 -1.95 47.27 -10.16
N ALA A 167 -2.32 47.25 -8.87
CA ALA A 167 -3.23 46.34 -8.20
C ALA A 167 -4.72 46.65 -8.47
N SER A 168 -5.55 45.59 -8.47
CA SER A 168 -6.98 45.66 -8.14
C SER A 168 -7.44 44.36 -7.44
N THR A 169 -8.37 44.53 -6.50
CA THR A 169 -8.99 43.54 -5.61
C THR A 169 -10.02 42.65 -6.33
N PRO A 170 -10.46 41.54 -5.71
CA PRO A 170 -11.21 40.47 -6.38
C PRO A 170 -12.73 40.69 -6.38
N ALA A 171 -13.38 40.34 -7.49
CA ALA A 171 -14.81 40.06 -7.56
C ALA A 171 -15.01 38.56 -7.86
N THR A 172 -15.91 37.96 -7.08
CA THR A 172 -16.34 36.56 -7.08
C THR A 172 -16.93 36.10 -8.41
N GLU A 173 -16.47 34.95 -8.92
CA GLU A 173 -17.27 34.09 -9.78
C GLU A 173 -16.94 32.61 -9.53
N TYR A 174 -17.93 31.89 -9.02
CA TYR A 174 -17.94 30.44 -8.86
C TYR A 174 -17.92 29.78 -10.25
N SER A 175 -16.86 29.04 -10.59
CA SER A 175 -16.92 28.05 -11.67
C SER A 175 -16.40 26.69 -11.21
N VAL A 176 -17.35 25.77 -11.15
CA VAL A 176 -17.18 24.34 -10.90
C VAL A 176 -16.33 23.74 -12.02
N LYS A 177 -15.12 23.26 -11.71
CA LYS A 177 -14.35 22.42 -12.64
C LYS A 177 -14.41 20.95 -12.23
N LYS A 178 -14.87 20.16 -13.20
CA LYS A 178 -14.95 18.70 -13.26
C LYS A 178 -13.71 18.02 -12.68
N LYS A 179 -13.96 17.00 -11.86
CA LYS A 179 -12.96 16.06 -11.34
C LYS A 179 -12.52 15.15 -12.50
N ASP A 180 -11.47 15.55 -13.19
CA ASP A 180 -10.82 14.75 -14.23
C ASP A 180 -9.99 13.67 -13.53
N THR A 181 -10.49 12.43 -13.53
CA THR A 181 -9.75 11.25 -13.06
C THR A 181 -8.66 10.91 -14.08
N ARG A 182 -7.49 11.51 -13.88
CA ARG A 182 -6.22 11.01 -14.42
C ARG A 182 -5.36 10.54 -13.23
N PRO A 183 -4.55 9.48 -13.37
CA PRO A 183 -3.63 9.07 -12.32
C PRO A 183 -2.78 10.29 -11.94
N ALA A 184 -2.65 10.51 -10.62
CA ALA A 184 -1.89 11.63 -10.08
C ALA A 184 -0.51 11.66 -10.76
N LYS A 185 -0.20 12.78 -11.41
CA LYS A 185 1.16 13.05 -11.88
C LYS A 185 2.09 12.97 -10.68
N ALA A 186 3.05 12.07 -10.75
CA ALA A 186 4.25 12.08 -9.93
C ALA A 186 5.03 13.36 -10.24
N ASP A 187 4.80 14.43 -9.48
CA ASP A 187 5.71 15.59 -9.41
C ASP A 187 5.44 16.52 -8.22
N GLU A 188 5.01 15.98 -7.07
CA GLU A 188 5.36 16.65 -5.81
C GLU A 188 6.83 16.35 -5.56
N ARG A 189 7.71 17.29 -5.95
CA ARG A 189 9.13 17.23 -5.59
C ARG A 189 9.22 16.97 -4.09
N ILE A 190 9.75 15.80 -3.71
CA ILE A 190 10.07 15.48 -2.33
C ILE A 190 10.91 16.65 -1.81
N LYS A 191 10.35 17.43 -0.88
CA LYS A 191 11.03 18.62 -0.36
C LYS A 191 12.26 18.13 0.40
N GLU A 192 13.42 18.65 0.07
CA GLU A 192 14.62 18.37 0.88
C GLU A 192 14.35 18.84 2.32
N PRO A 193 14.78 18.07 3.33
CA PRO A 193 14.61 18.49 4.72
C PRO A 193 15.28 19.84 4.94
N PRO A 194 14.68 20.74 5.73
CA PRO A 194 15.27 22.03 6.02
C PRO A 194 16.65 21.83 6.64
N LEU A 195 17.61 22.66 6.24
CA LEU A 195 18.93 22.67 6.86
C LEU A 195 18.78 23.13 8.32
N TYR A 196 19.21 22.31 9.26
CA TYR A 196 19.26 22.72 10.66
C TYR A 196 20.29 23.85 10.84
N ILE A 197 19.84 24.99 11.38
CA ILE A 197 20.68 26.16 11.67
C ILE A 197 21.05 26.08 13.15
N PRO A 198 22.29 25.73 13.51
CA PRO A 198 22.70 25.69 14.91
C PRO A 198 22.82 27.11 15.47
N PRO A 199 22.67 27.28 16.79
CA PRO A 199 23.08 28.52 17.45
C PRO A 199 24.59 28.73 17.32
N GLU A 200 25.03 29.98 17.32
CA GLU A 200 26.45 30.31 17.42
C GLU A 200 26.96 29.86 18.79
N ARG A 201 27.97 28.98 18.79
CA ARG A 201 28.48 28.36 20.01
C ARG A 201 29.80 29.00 20.44
N GLN A 202 29.85 29.41 21.70
CA GLN A 202 31.07 29.86 22.35
C GLN A 202 31.88 28.64 22.81
N ALA A 203 33.19 28.68 22.59
CA ALA A 203 34.09 27.66 23.10
C ALA A 203 34.06 27.67 24.63
N SER A 204 33.97 26.48 25.23
CA SER A 204 34.03 26.30 26.67
C SER A 204 35.33 25.60 27.04
N ARG A 205 35.90 25.98 28.19
CA ARG A 205 36.97 25.20 28.84
C ARG A 205 36.44 23.92 29.51
N PHE A 206 35.15 23.95 29.86
CA PHE A 206 34.43 22.84 30.46
C PHE A 206 33.91 21.90 29.37
N LYS A 207 33.94 20.60 29.65
CA LYS A 207 33.39 19.56 28.80
C LYS A 207 31.88 19.45 28.97
N GLY A 208 31.29 20.00 30.02
CA GLY A 208 29.87 19.91 30.31
C GLY A 208 29.48 18.59 30.97
N ASP A 209 30.40 18.01 31.75
CA ASP A 209 30.22 16.70 32.39
C ASP A 209 30.92 16.64 33.75
N ILE A 210 30.72 15.54 34.49
CA ILE A 210 31.31 15.33 35.81
C ILE A 210 32.85 15.44 35.82
N SER A 211 33.52 15.23 34.68
CA SER A 211 34.96 15.38 34.59
C SER A 211 35.42 16.85 34.71
N ASP A 212 34.51 17.81 34.64
CA ASP A 212 34.80 19.22 34.88
C ASP A 212 35.26 19.51 36.31
N MET A 213 35.00 18.58 37.24
CA MET A 213 35.51 18.60 38.61
C MET A 213 37.02 18.86 38.66
N TYR A 214 37.77 18.36 37.67
CA TYR A 214 39.23 18.48 37.61
C TYR A 214 39.76 19.27 36.39
N ARG A 215 38.89 19.96 35.63
CA ARG A 215 39.23 20.66 34.36
C ARG A 215 39.11 22.20 34.41
N GLY A 216 38.93 22.79 35.60
CA GLY A 216 38.83 24.26 35.80
C GLY A 216 40.16 25.02 35.87
N GLU A 217 40.08 26.34 36.16
CA GLU A 217 41.22 27.26 36.38
C GLU A 217 42.01 26.92 37.65
N ASP A 218 41.28 26.54 38.70
CA ASP A 218 41.84 26.03 39.95
C ASP A 218 41.09 24.76 40.36
N PRO A 219 41.35 23.63 39.66
CA PRO A 219 40.65 22.37 39.88
C PRO A 219 40.99 21.73 41.24
N LEU A 220 41.99 22.29 41.94
CA LEU A 220 42.42 21.87 43.27
C LEU A 220 42.06 22.89 44.36
N GLN A 221 41.47 24.04 43.99
CA GLN A 221 41.04 25.08 44.93
C GLN A 221 42.15 25.51 45.89
N GLY A 222 43.35 25.72 45.34
CA GLY A 222 44.54 26.09 46.08
C GLY A 222 45.24 24.92 46.79
N CYS A 223 44.76 23.68 46.67
CA CYS A 223 45.51 22.51 47.12
C CYS A 223 46.74 22.27 46.23
N GLN A 224 47.93 22.28 46.83
CA GLN A 224 49.19 22.03 46.12
C GLN A 224 50.04 20.98 46.87
N THR A 225 49.71 19.70 46.67
CA THR A 225 50.54 18.58 47.14
C THR A 225 50.93 17.68 45.96
N LYS A 226 52.18 17.21 45.97
CA LYS A 226 52.73 16.36 44.89
C LYS A 226 51.90 15.09 44.66
N ALA A 227 51.35 14.51 45.74
CA ALA A 227 50.53 13.30 45.65
C ALA A 227 49.23 13.55 44.89
N VAL A 228 48.52 14.64 45.21
CA VAL A 228 47.26 15.01 44.55
C VAL A 228 47.50 15.43 43.10
N GLU A 229 48.57 16.18 42.82
CA GLU A 229 48.97 16.55 41.45
C GLU A 229 49.29 15.32 40.58
N ASN A 230 50.01 14.34 41.14
CA ASN A 230 50.32 13.08 40.46
C ASN A 230 49.05 12.27 40.19
N ALA A 231 48.16 12.16 41.17
CA ALA A 231 46.87 11.49 40.99
C ALA A 231 46.06 12.16 39.87
N MET A 232 45.94 13.49 39.88
CA MET A 232 45.26 14.23 38.80
C MET A 232 45.88 14.00 37.41
N LEU A 233 47.20 13.90 37.31
CA LEU A 233 47.86 13.60 36.04
C LEU A 233 47.46 12.21 35.52
N LEU A 234 47.34 11.23 36.41
CA LEU A 234 46.85 9.89 36.07
C LEU A 234 45.37 9.91 35.66
N VAL A 235 44.53 10.68 36.35
CA VAL A 235 43.12 10.89 35.95
C VAL A 235 43.02 11.49 34.54
N LYS A 236 43.86 12.49 34.21
CA LYS A 236 43.91 13.07 32.86
C LYS A 236 44.34 12.05 31.79
N LYS A 237 45.10 11.02 32.18
CA LYS A 237 45.51 9.89 31.33
C LYS A 237 44.53 8.71 31.36
N GLN A 238 43.39 8.83 32.05
CA GLN A 238 42.39 7.77 32.26
C GLN A 238 42.93 6.54 33.00
N LEU A 239 43.98 6.72 33.81
CA LEU A 239 44.59 5.69 34.66
C LEU A 239 43.98 5.75 36.06
N TYR A 240 42.71 5.37 36.15
CA TYR A 240 41.91 5.55 37.36
C TYR A 240 42.37 4.64 38.53
N LYS A 241 42.72 3.38 38.26
CA LYS A 241 43.16 2.46 39.33
C LYS A 241 44.45 2.95 40.00
N GLU A 242 45.41 3.42 39.21
CA GLU A 242 46.68 3.96 39.68
C GLU A 242 46.49 5.28 40.44
N ALA A 243 45.60 6.15 39.95
CA ALA A 243 45.24 7.39 40.66
C ALA A 243 44.60 7.09 42.03
N GLY A 244 43.72 6.08 42.09
CA GLY A 244 43.04 5.67 43.32
C GLY A 244 44.01 5.17 44.38
N ALA A 245 45.02 4.39 43.99
CA ALA A 245 46.04 3.89 44.90
C ALA A 245 46.86 5.01 45.55
N ILE A 246 47.23 6.05 44.77
CA ILE A 246 47.96 7.22 45.31
C ILE A 246 47.11 7.98 46.34
N LEU A 247 45.82 8.19 46.04
CA LEU A 247 44.91 8.90 46.93
C LEU A 247 44.62 8.11 48.21
N GLU A 248 44.54 6.78 48.12
CA GLU A 248 44.37 5.90 49.27
C GLU A 248 45.60 5.91 50.19
N GLN A 249 46.80 5.84 49.62
CA GLN A 249 48.03 5.98 50.38
C GLN A 249 48.11 7.34 51.09
N TYR A 250 47.73 8.43 50.40
CA TYR A 250 47.73 9.77 50.98
C TYR A 250 46.79 9.88 52.20
N LEU A 251 45.63 9.23 52.17
CA LEU A 251 44.71 9.18 53.31
C LEU A 251 45.26 8.37 54.48
N PHE A 252 46.02 7.30 54.22
CA PHE A 252 46.65 6.48 55.25
C PHE A 252 47.75 7.22 56.01
N GLU A 253 48.42 8.18 55.36
CA GLU A 253 49.48 9.01 55.97
C GLU A 253 48.92 10.12 56.89
N GLU A 254 47.60 10.19 57.12
CA GLU A 254 46.88 11.14 57.99
C GLU A 254 47.25 12.63 57.77
N ASN A 255 47.62 13.00 56.53
CA ASN A 255 47.98 14.38 56.20
C ASN A 255 46.73 15.28 56.14
N PRO A 256 46.63 16.34 56.96
CA PRO A 256 45.42 17.16 57.03
C PRO A 256 45.22 18.07 55.81
N LEU A 257 46.22 18.22 54.95
CA LEU A 257 46.15 19.10 53.78
C LEU A 257 45.32 18.46 52.66
N CYS A 258 44.47 19.27 52.02
CA CYS A 258 43.70 18.90 50.83
C CYS A 258 42.68 17.76 51.02
N MET A 259 42.28 17.47 52.25
CA MET A 259 41.44 16.31 52.53
C MET A 259 40.08 16.39 51.80
N GLU A 260 39.50 17.59 51.69
CA GLU A 260 38.29 17.81 50.88
C GLU A 260 38.49 17.33 49.42
N GLN A 261 39.52 17.81 48.73
CA GLN A 261 39.82 17.46 47.34
C GLN A 261 40.10 15.96 47.20
N VAL A 262 40.83 15.37 48.14
CA VAL A 262 41.20 13.95 48.13
C VAL A 262 39.97 13.06 48.26
N TYR A 263 39.02 13.38 49.14
CA TYR A 263 37.81 12.58 49.33
C TYR A 263 36.96 12.54 48.05
N TYR A 264 36.66 13.71 47.45
CA TYR A 264 35.88 13.77 46.22
C TYR A 264 36.63 13.18 45.02
N LEU A 265 37.93 13.43 44.89
CA LEU A 265 38.72 12.87 43.79
C LEU A 265 38.86 11.34 43.92
N LYS A 266 39.00 10.81 45.14
CA LYS A 266 39.04 9.36 45.38
C LYS A 266 37.72 8.70 44.99
N ALA A 267 36.58 9.29 45.39
CA ALA A 267 35.25 8.80 45.01
C ALA A 267 35.04 8.82 43.49
N TYR A 268 35.40 9.92 42.82
CA TYR A 268 35.33 10.06 41.37
C TYR A 268 36.19 9.03 40.63
N VAL A 269 37.44 8.88 41.04
CA VAL A 269 38.37 7.94 40.42
C VAL A 269 37.91 6.49 40.62
N ASN A 270 37.37 6.17 41.80
CA ASN A 270 36.77 4.86 42.02
C ASN A 270 35.61 4.63 41.04
N PHE A 271 34.63 5.54 41.00
CA PHE A 271 33.48 5.46 40.08
C PHE A 271 33.87 5.29 38.61
N MET A 272 34.80 6.11 38.11
CA MET A 272 35.24 6.04 36.72
C MET A 272 36.03 4.76 36.39
N GLY A 273 36.59 4.10 37.41
CA GLY A 273 37.27 2.81 37.29
C GLY A 273 36.35 1.58 37.38
N VAL A 274 35.07 1.76 37.71
CA VAL A 274 34.08 0.67 37.81
C VAL A 274 33.45 0.37 36.44
N GLU A 275 33.39 -0.91 36.09
CA GLU A 275 32.68 -1.39 34.90
C GLU A 275 31.16 -1.22 35.06
N ASN A 276 30.42 -1.04 33.95
CA ASN A 276 29.00 -0.67 34.03
C ASN A 276 28.11 -1.73 34.70
N ASP A 277 28.50 -3.00 34.67
CA ASP A 277 27.80 -4.16 35.23
C ASP A 277 28.28 -4.56 36.63
N ASP A 278 29.32 -3.90 37.16
CA ASP A 278 29.78 -4.12 38.54
C ASP A 278 28.93 -3.33 39.55
N HIS A 279 27.77 -3.88 39.87
CA HIS A 279 26.86 -3.29 40.87
C HIS A 279 27.53 -3.08 42.24
N THR A 280 28.44 -3.97 42.65
CA THR A 280 29.09 -3.86 43.96
C THR A 280 30.10 -2.71 43.97
N GLY A 281 30.88 -2.57 42.90
CA GLY A 281 31.76 -1.44 42.68
C GLY A 281 30.99 -0.13 42.62
N LEU A 282 29.84 -0.09 41.93
CA LEU A 282 29.00 1.10 41.81
C LEU A 282 28.44 1.56 43.16
N LEU A 283 27.93 0.63 43.98
CA LEU A 283 27.47 0.93 45.35
C LEU A 283 28.62 1.34 46.28
N ASN A 284 29.82 0.79 46.08
CA ASN A 284 30.99 1.23 46.83
C ASN A 284 31.38 2.67 46.47
N ALA A 285 31.40 3.00 45.17
CA ALA A 285 31.65 4.36 44.71
C ALA A 285 30.59 5.34 45.24
N GLU A 286 29.31 4.93 45.26
CA GLU A 286 28.21 5.68 45.85
C GLU A 286 28.49 6.01 47.32
N ARG A 287 28.86 5.00 48.13
CA ARG A 287 29.24 5.19 49.53
C ARG A 287 30.40 6.17 49.69
N MET A 288 31.42 6.08 48.83
CA MET A 288 32.57 7.00 48.90
C MET A 288 32.18 8.45 48.61
N PHE A 289 31.21 8.69 47.70
CA PHE A 289 30.64 10.02 47.51
C PHE A 289 29.82 10.48 48.72
N GLN A 290 29.01 9.60 49.32
CA GLN A 290 28.27 9.91 50.54
C GLN A 290 29.22 10.30 51.69
N ASP A 291 30.29 9.55 51.90
CA ASP A 291 31.31 9.82 52.93
C ASP A 291 31.97 11.20 52.69
N ALA A 292 32.31 11.52 51.44
CA ALA A 292 32.85 12.82 51.07
C ALA A 292 31.87 13.97 51.34
N MET A 293 30.58 13.78 51.06
CA MET A 293 29.53 14.76 51.31
C MET A 293 29.28 14.98 52.80
N VAL A 294 29.33 13.93 53.61
CA VAL A 294 29.17 14.02 55.07
C VAL A 294 30.37 14.74 55.70
N ALA A 295 31.59 14.43 55.25
CA ALA A 295 32.81 15.06 55.74
C ALA A 295 32.91 16.54 55.31
N TYR A 296 32.45 16.87 54.10
CA TYR A 296 32.60 18.20 53.50
C TYR A 296 31.28 18.69 52.85
N PRO A 297 30.23 18.98 53.64
CA PRO A 297 28.89 19.31 53.14
C PRO A 297 28.75 20.70 52.52
N LYS A 298 29.77 21.56 52.67
CA LYS A 298 29.82 22.90 52.05
C LYS A 298 30.82 22.97 50.89
N SER A 299 31.31 21.81 50.46
CA SER A 299 32.26 21.73 49.35
C SER A 299 31.64 22.24 48.06
N SER A 300 32.45 22.93 47.27
CA SER A 300 32.17 23.27 45.87
C SER A 300 32.09 22.04 44.95
N TYR A 301 32.58 20.87 45.39
CA TYR A 301 32.46 19.60 44.68
C TYR A 301 31.13 18.87 44.93
N LEU A 302 30.31 19.37 45.88
CA LEU A 302 29.02 18.79 46.21
C LEU A 302 28.10 18.52 45.00
N PRO A 303 27.92 19.44 44.02
CA PRO A 303 27.10 19.15 42.83
C PRO A 303 27.69 18.03 41.95
N PHE A 304 29.02 17.86 41.92
CA PHE A 304 29.66 16.76 41.18
C PHE A 304 29.39 15.41 41.85
N ALA A 305 29.34 15.37 43.19
CA ALA A 305 28.95 14.15 43.90
C ALA A 305 27.48 13.82 43.65
N TYR A 306 26.56 14.79 43.73
CA TYR A 306 25.15 14.54 43.35
C TYR A 306 25.03 14.05 41.90
N ALA A 307 25.79 14.64 40.96
CA ALA A 307 25.81 14.18 39.57
C ALA A 307 26.29 12.72 39.48
N ALA A 308 27.36 12.38 40.20
CA ALA A 308 27.88 11.03 40.26
C ALA A 308 26.85 10.03 40.80
N MET A 309 26.16 10.39 41.88
CA MET A 309 25.10 9.57 42.47
C MET A 309 23.98 9.33 41.44
N GLY A 310 23.54 10.36 40.74
CA GLY A 310 22.56 10.23 39.66
C GLY A 310 23.03 9.28 38.55
N LEU A 311 24.27 9.44 38.08
CA LEU A 311 24.87 8.59 37.05
C LEU A 311 25.04 7.13 37.50
N ILE A 312 25.43 6.91 38.76
CA ILE A 312 25.53 5.58 39.37
C ILE A 312 24.16 4.91 39.36
N HIS A 313 23.12 5.61 39.81
CA HIS A 313 21.76 5.07 39.81
C HIS A 313 21.20 4.83 38.41
N THR A 314 21.60 5.63 37.41
CA THR A 314 21.31 5.35 36.00
C THR A 314 21.95 4.03 35.54
N ARG A 315 23.22 3.78 35.90
CA ARG A 315 23.90 2.50 35.59
C ARG A 315 23.29 1.31 36.34
N LEU A 316 22.79 1.54 37.54
CA LEU A 316 22.03 0.54 38.33
C LEU A 316 20.59 0.34 37.82
N HIS A 317 20.18 1.03 36.76
CA HIS A 317 18.80 1.05 36.24
C HIS A 317 17.74 1.51 37.26
N ASN A 318 18.15 2.27 38.28
CA ASN A 318 17.27 2.87 39.28
C ASN A 318 16.90 4.31 38.87
N ASN A 319 16.05 4.41 37.86
CA ASN A 319 15.68 5.68 37.24
C ASN A 319 15.00 6.67 38.21
N ALA A 320 14.33 6.19 39.26
CA ALA A 320 13.65 7.06 40.24
C ALA A 320 14.65 7.77 41.14
N THR A 321 15.65 7.04 41.66
CA THR A 321 16.71 7.62 42.48
C THR A 321 17.64 8.50 41.65
N ALA A 322 17.95 8.10 40.42
CA ALA A 322 18.74 8.91 39.50
C ALA A 322 18.09 10.28 39.22
N GLU A 323 16.80 10.29 38.88
CA GLU A 323 16.01 11.51 38.71
C GLU A 323 16.04 12.40 39.96
N GLY A 324 15.85 11.81 41.15
CA GLY A 324 15.90 12.56 42.41
C GLY A 324 17.23 13.30 42.61
N TYR A 325 18.35 12.66 42.32
CA TYR A 325 19.67 13.32 42.39
C TYR A 325 19.86 14.39 41.32
N PHE A 326 19.41 14.14 40.09
CA PHE A 326 19.47 15.13 39.00
C PHE A 326 18.58 16.36 39.26
N ASP A 327 17.42 16.18 39.90
CA ASP A 327 16.52 17.26 40.28
C ASP A 327 17.13 18.15 41.36
N ILE A 328 17.86 17.59 42.33
CA ILE A 328 18.62 18.37 43.33
C ILE A 328 19.60 19.30 42.62
N ILE A 329 20.37 18.79 41.67
CA ILE A 329 21.36 19.59 40.91
C ILE A 329 20.65 20.69 40.12
N SER A 330 19.59 20.34 39.40
CA SER A 330 18.84 21.27 38.55
C SER A 330 18.20 22.41 39.34
N LYS A 331 17.80 22.15 40.60
CA LYS A 331 17.13 23.12 41.46
C LYS A 331 18.11 23.96 42.28
N ASP A 332 19.08 23.32 42.92
CA ASP A 332 19.91 23.94 43.94
C ASP A 332 21.29 24.37 43.39
N PHE A 333 21.70 23.88 42.22
CA PHE A 333 22.99 24.16 41.59
C PHE A 333 22.87 24.52 40.09
N PRO A 334 22.12 25.57 39.71
CA PRO A 334 21.85 25.90 38.31
C PRO A 334 23.10 26.26 37.48
N ASP A 335 24.17 26.73 38.12
CA ASP A 335 25.45 27.10 37.49
C ASP A 335 26.45 25.93 37.41
N TYR A 336 26.02 24.71 37.74
CA TYR A 336 26.85 23.51 37.68
C TYR A 336 27.42 23.30 36.26
N SER A 337 28.75 23.24 36.13
CA SER A 337 29.40 23.12 34.82
C SER A 337 29.02 21.84 34.08
N GLY A 338 28.74 20.76 34.81
CA GLY A 338 28.31 19.48 34.25
C GLY A 338 26.81 19.36 33.97
N MET A 339 26.04 20.46 33.99
CA MET A 339 24.59 20.43 33.74
C MET A 339 24.18 19.76 32.41
N PRO A 340 24.93 19.90 31.29
CA PRO A 340 24.57 19.23 30.04
C PRO A 340 24.46 17.70 30.14
N GLU A 341 25.34 17.05 30.93
CA GLU A 341 25.28 15.61 31.21
C GLU A 341 24.03 15.22 32.01
N VAL A 342 23.72 16.01 33.03
CA VAL A 342 22.54 15.82 33.90
C VAL A 342 21.26 15.94 33.07
N GLU A 343 21.14 17.00 32.28
CA GLU A 343 19.98 17.23 31.41
C GLU A 343 19.82 16.13 30.35
N TYR A 344 20.93 15.65 29.80
CA TYR A 344 20.94 14.54 28.83
C TYR A 344 20.39 13.24 29.45
N HIS A 345 20.91 12.83 30.61
CA HIS A 345 20.44 11.59 31.25
C HIS A 345 19.03 11.72 31.82
N LEU A 346 18.64 12.90 32.29
CA LEU A 346 17.26 13.15 32.69
C LEU A 346 16.31 13.07 31.48
N ALA A 347 16.76 13.51 30.30
CA ALA A 347 16.02 13.34 29.04
C ALA A 347 15.88 11.86 28.65
N GLU A 348 16.93 11.04 28.82
CA GLU A 348 16.88 9.58 28.62
C GLU A 348 15.83 8.94 29.55
N ILE A 349 15.89 9.25 30.85
CA ILE A 349 14.94 8.74 31.85
C ILE A 349 13.50 9.12 31.48
N TYR A 350 13.25 10.37 31.10
CA TYR A 350 11.91 10.80 30.69
C TYR A 350 11.45 10.15 29.39
N ASN A 351 12.36 9.94 28.44
CA ASN A 351 12.03 9.26 27.19
C ASN A 351 11.62 7.80 27.45
N ASP A 352 12.38 7.08 28.28
CA ASP A 352 12.11 5.67 28.63
C ASP A 352 10.79 5.50 29.39
N ARG A 353 10.37 6.51 30.16
CA ARG A 353 9.07 6.54 30.84
C ARG A 353 7.91 6.99 29.93
N GLY A 354 8.19 7.41 28.70
CA GLY A 354 7.19 7.91 27.75
C GLY A 354 6.76 9.37 27.97
N TYR A 355 7.48 10.13 28.80
CA TYR A 355 7.24 11.58 28.98
C TYR A 355 7.91 12.38 27.85
N ILE A 356 7.40 12.18 26.63
CA ILE A 356 8.01 12.67 25.37
C ILE A 356 8.28 14.18 25.39
N ASP A 357 7.34 15.00 25.87
CA ASP A 357 7.52 16.46 25.87
C ASP A 357 8.67 16.92 26.78
N LYS A 358 8.82 16.28 27.95
CA LYS A 358 9.93 16.58 28.88
C LYS A 358 11.27 16.19 28.26
N ALA A 359 11.34 14.98 27.71
CA ALA A 359 12.54 14.48 27.05
C ALA A 359 12.96 15.38 25.88
N LEU A 360 12.00 15.74 25.01
CA LEU A 360 12.23 16.59 23.85
C LEU A 360 12.80 17.96 24.25
N ASN A 361 12.23 18.57 25.30
CA ASN A 361 12.70 19.87 25.78
C ASN A 361 14.12 19.81 26.35
N LEU A 362 14.44 18.79 27.15
CA LEU A 362 15.79 18.65 27.73
C LEU A 362 16.84 18.31 26.67
N TYR A 363 16.57 17.35 25.78
CA TYR A 363 17.51 17.06 24.68
C TYR A 363 17.74 18.29 23.79
N LYS A 364 16.67 19.02 23.47
CA LYS A 364 16.77 20.26 22.70
C LYS A 364 17.63 21.28 23.44
N LYS A 365 17.43 21.46 24.76
CA LYS A 365 18.20 22.41 25.57
C LYS A 365 19.71 22.14 25.49
N VAL A 366 20.12 20.87 25.60
CA VAL A 366 21.53 20.48 25.48
C VAL A 366 22.05 20.66 24.05
N PHE A 367 21.30 20.20 23.04
CA PHE A 367 21.69 20.26 21.62
C PHE A 367 21.82 21.71 21.09
N GLU A 368 20.92 22.58 21.53
CA GLU A 368 20.86 24.01 21.21
C GLU A 368 21.64 24.89 22.20
N SER A 369 22.48 24.30 23.04
CA SER A 369 23.31 25.07 23.95
C SER A 369 24.22 26.04 23.18
N LYS A 370 24.23 27.30 23.62
CA LYS A 370 25.14 28.35 23.12
C LYS A 370 26.57 28.16 23.61
N ILE A 371 26.80 27.26 24.56
CA ILE A 371 28.11 26.92 25.09
C ILE A 371 28.46 25.52 24.62
N SER A 372 29.62 25.38 23.95
CA SER A 372 30.11 24.08 23.49
C SER A 372 30.27 23.11 24.66
N ASN A 373 29.74 21.89 24.52
CA ASN A 373 29.85 20.81 25.51
C ASN A 373 29.91 19.45 24.81
N GLY A 374 30.34 18.42 25.54
CA GLY A 374 30.56 17.06 25.03
C GLY A 374 29.29 16.28 24.73
N TYR A 375 28.14 16.73 25.24
CA TYR A 375 26.85 16.05 25.10
C TYR A 375 26.01 16.56 23.93
N ILE A 376 26.46 17.58 23.17
CA ILE A 376 25.71 18.13 22.03
C ILE A 376 25.34 17.03 21.03
N SER A 377 26.30 16.21 20.59
CA SER A 377 26.02 15.19 19.57
C SER A 377 25.09 14.10 20.09
N ASP A 378 25.29 13.64 21.33
CA ASP A 378 24.47 12.60 21.96
C ASP A 378 23.03 13.10 22.21
N ALA A 379 22.89 14.32 22.73
CA ALA A 379 21.60 14.97 22.85
C ALA A 379 20.94 15.21 21.49
N GLY A 380 21.70 15.48 20.43
CA GLY A 380 21.17 15.55 19.06
C GLY A 380 20.61 14.21 18.58
N ILE A 381 21.27 13.09 18.90
CA ILE A 381 20.76 11.74 18.59
C ILE A 381 19.47 11.46 19.36
N GLY A 382 19.46 11.72 20.68
CA GLY A 382 18.27 11.60 21.52
C GLY A 382 17.12 12.49 21.08
N TYR A 383 17.40 13.76 20.76
CA TYR A 383 16.42 14.71 20.24
C TYR A 383 15.82 14.24 18.91
N GLY A 384 16.67 13.85 17.96
CA GLY A 384 16.23 13.34 16.66
C GLY A 384 15.39 12.06 16.79
N LYS A 385 15.79 11.14 17.67
CA LYS A 385 15.03 9.91 17.97
C LYS A 385 13.65 10.24 18.53
N THR A 386 13.58 11.12 19.52
CA THR A 386 12.33 11.56 20.16
C THR A 386 11.43 12.27 19.14
N LEU A 387 11.99 13.10 18.26
CA LEU A 387 11.26 13.73 17.16
C LEU A 387 10.69 12.70 16.18
N PHE A 388 11.47 11.67 15.82
CA PHE A 388 11.03 10.60 14.93
C PHE A 388 9.87 9.81 15.54
N GLU A 389 9.97 9.44 16.82
CA GLU A 389 8.92 8.72 17.55
C GLU A 389 7.63 9.55 17.68
N ASN A 390 7.76 10.89 17.71
CA ASN A 390 6.63 11.83 17.64
C ASN A 390 6.22 12.18 16.18
N LEU A 391 6.57 11.34 15.20
CA LEU A 391 6.22 11.46 13.77
C LEU A 391 6.73 12.74 13.07
N ARG A 392 7.69 13.46 13.66
CA ARG A 392 8.31 14.68 13.10
C ARG A 392 9.55 14.34 12.27
N TYR A 393 9.36 13.58 11.20
CA TYR A 393 10.45 12.98 10.42
C TYR A 393 11.40 13.99 9.76
N TYR A 394 10.87 15.12 9.25
CA TYR A 394 11.70 16.18 8.66
C TYR A 394 12.66 16.80 9.68
N ASP A 395 12.16 17.12 10.87
CA ASP A 395 12.93 17.72 11.94
C ASP A 395 13.99 16.73 12.45
N ALA A 396 13.58 15.47 12.68
CA ALA A 396 14.49 14.40 13.07
C ALA A 396 15.66 14.25 12.08
N LEU A 397 15.34 14.17 10.77
CA LEU A 397 16.36 14.03 9.74
C LEU A 397 17.29 15.26 9.65
N SER A 398 16.77 16.47 9.87
CA SER A 398 17.60 17.68 9.91
C SER A 398 18.63 17.64 11.04
N VAL A 399 18.22 17.18 12.23
CA VAL A 399 19.09 17.03 13.41
C VAL A 399 20.13 15.93 13.17
N PHE A 400 19.72 14.76 12.67
CA PHE A 400 20.65 13.67 12.38
C PHE A 400 21.69 14.06 11.33
N ASN A 401 21.28 14.70 10.24
CA ASN A 401 22.20 15.18 9.21
C ASN A 401 23.21 16.19 9.78
N TYR A 402 22.76 17.04 10.71
CA TYR A 402 23.65 17.95 11.42
C TYR A 402 24.68 17.18 12.27
N VAL A 403 24.25 16.20 13.08
CA VAL A 403 25.17 15.39 13.89
C VAL A 403 26.16 14.64 13.01
N ILE A 404 25.70 13.96 11.96
CA ILE A 404 26.55 13.21 11.00
C ILE A 404 27.60 14.12 10.35
N LYS A 405 27.23 15.36 10.01
CA LYS A 405 28.13 16.31 9.35
C LYS A 405 29.19 16.87 10.29
N ASN A 406 28.82 17.18 11.54
CA ASN A 406 29.69 17.88 12.48
C ASN A 406 30.46 16.94 13.42
N ASP A 407 29.96 15.72 13.62
CA ASP A 407 30.58 14.70 14.44
C ASP A 407 30.53 13.33 13.74
N VAL A 408 31.43 13.18 12.76
CA VAL A 408 31.52 11.98 11.92
C VAL A 408 31.83 10.72 12.76
N LYS A 409 32.42 10.87 13.95
CA LYS A 409 32.76 9.75 14.84
C LYS A 409 31.50 9.03 15.30
N LYS A 410 30.42 9.76 15.60
CA LYS A 410 29.14 9.20 16.06
C LYS A 410 28.53 8.22 15.08
N VAL A 411 28.85 8.32 13.80
CA VAL A 411 28.35 7.37 12.79
C VAL A 411 28.92 5.95 12.98
N TYR A 412 30.07 5.83 13.64
CA TYR A 412 30.72 4.56 13.94
C TYR A 412 30.48 4.09 15.38
N GLU A 413 29.96 4.97 16.25
CA GLU A 413 29.70 4.66 17.66
C GLU A 413 28.21 4.38 17.93
N SER A 414 27.31 5.00 17.15
CA SER A 414 25.87 4.92 17.38
C SER A 414 25.15 4.21 16.23
N ALA A 415 24.72 2.98 16.49
CA ALA A 415 23.80 2.25 15.60
C ALA A 415 22.45 2.99 15.48
N ASP A 416 21.98 3.59 16.59
CA ASP A 416 20.72 4.34 16.64
C ASP A 416 20.73 5.54 15.68
N LEU A 417 21.83 6.31 15.64
CA LEU A 417 21.94 7.43 14.68
C LEU A 417 21.70 6.96 13.24
N LEU A 418 22.36 5.88 12.81
CA LEU A 418 22.19 5.36 11.46
C LEU A 418 20.81 4.75 11.22
N LYS A 419 20.29 4.00 12.20
CA LYS A 419 18.96 3.38 12.13
C LYS A 419 17.87 4.43 11.98
N TYR A 420 17.80 5.41 12.90
CA TYR A 420 16.77 6.44 12.86
C TYR A 420 16.97 7.40 11.69
N THR A 421 18.19 7.63 11.21
CA THR A 421 18.41 8.35 9.94
C THR A 421 17.85 7.57 8.75
N ALA A 422 18.07 6.25 8.70
CA ALA A 422 17.54 5.40 7.64
C ALA A 422 16.01 5.32 7.67
N ASP A 423 15.44 5.14 8.86
CA ASP A 423 13.99 5.13 9.09
C ASP A 423 13.37 6.48 8.71
N ALA A 424 13.93 7.62 9.16
CA ALA A 424 13.44 8.95 8.80
C ALA A 424 13.49 9.21 7.29
N ASN A 425 14.59 8.83 6.62
CA ASN A 425 14.64 8.89 5.15
C ASN A 425 13.57 8.02 4.50
N PHE A 426 13.31 6.83 5.04
CA PHE A 426 12.33 5.89 4.49
C PHE A 426 10.90 6.45 4.59
N GLU A 427 10.51 6.93 5.77
CA GLU A 427 9.18 7.54 6.01
C GLU A 427 8.95 8.80 5.16
N LEU A 428 10.02 9.55 4.86
CA LEU A 428 9.99 10.72 3.96
C LEU A 428 10.01 10.37 2.46
N GLY A 429 10.10 9.09 2.11
CA GLY A 429 10.21 8.64 0.72
C GLY A 429 11.59 8.86 0.08
N LEU A 430 12.60 9.27 0.87
CA LEU A 430 13.98 9.48 0.46
C LEU A 430 14.72 8.13 0.35
N SER A 431 14.30 7.30 -0.59
CA SER A 431 14.74 5.90 -0.76
C SER A 431 16.27 5.74 -0.84
N ARG A 432 16.97 6.63 -1.54
CA ARG A 432 18.43 6.60 -1.64
C ARG A 432 19.12 6.75 -0.28
N GLY A 433 18.70 7.75 0.49
CA GLY A 433 19.23 8.02 1.83
C GLY A 433 18.90 6.89 2.80
N ALA A 434 17.69 6.34 2.72
CA ALA A 434 17.27 5.19 3.51
C ALA A 434 18.17 3.97 3.24
N ARG A 435 18.29 3.58 1.98
CA ARG A 435 19.12 2.45 1.54
C ARG A 435 20.57 2.61 1.98
N GLU A 436 21.19 3.77 1.74
CA GLU A 436 22.59 4.01 2.11
C GLU A 436 22.83 3.86 3.60
N ASN A 437 21.92 4.39 4.44
CA ASN A 437 22.05 4.31 5.89
C ASN A 437 21.72 2.91 6.43
N TYR A 438 20.74 2.17 5.89
CA TYR A 438 20.52 0.76 6.30
C TYR A 438 21.70 -0.13 5.95
N ILE A 439 22.26 0.01 4.74
CA ILE A 439 23.44 -0.77 4.34
C ILE A 439 24.65 -0.41 5.21
N ARG A 440 24.82 0.88 5.54
CA ARG A 440 25.88 1.32 6.45
C ARG A 440 25.68 0.78 7.86
N LEU A 441 24.46 0.81 8.39
CA LEU A 441 24.08 0.24 9.68
C LEU A 441 24.47 -1.24 9.75
N LEU A 442 24.03 -2.04 8.77
CA LEU A 442 24.29 -3.48 8.73
C LEU A 442 25.77 -3.86 8.58
N ASN A 443 26.57 -3.00 7.95
CA ASN A 443 28.01 -3.24 7.78
C ASN A 443 28.84 -2.80 8.99
N LEU A 444 28.45 -1.72 9.68
CA LEU A 444 29.17 -1.20 10.84
C LEU A 444 28.73 -1.87 12.14
N PHE A 445 27.47 -2.29 12.23
CA PHE A 445 26.87 -2.88 13.41
C PHE A 445 26.17 -4.19 13.03
N PRO A 446 26.93 -5.28 12.78
CA PRO A 446 26.35 -6.56 12.36
C PRO A 446 25.46 -7.21 13.43
N ASP A 447 25.67 -6.88 14.72
CA ASP A 447 25.00 -7.49 15.88
C ASP A 447 23.81 -6.66 16.41
N ILE A 448 23.26 -5.74 15.61
CA ILE A 448 22.06 -4.98 15.99
C ILE A 448 20.88 -5.91 16.29
N LYS A 449 19.96 -5.45 17.14
CA LYS A 449 18.80 -6.23 17.59
C LYS A 449 17.87 -6.75 16.47
N ALA A 450 17.74 -6.03 15.36
CA ALA A 450 16.81 -6.36 14.27
C ALA A 450 17.45 -6.18 12.87
N PRO A 451 18.47 -6.99 12.51
CA PRO A 451 19.18 -6.85 11.25
C PRO A 451 18.35 -7.34 10.05
N ASP A 452 17.43 -8.27 10.30
CA ASP A 452 16.42 -8.75 9.36
C ASP A 452 15.49 -7.63 8.88
N MET A 453 15.02 -6.79 9.81
CA MET A 453 14.17 -5.64 9.50
C MET A 453 14.91 -4.57 8.70
N ALA A 454 16.13 -4.21 9.11
CA ALA A 454 16.95 -3.25 8.38
C ALA A 454 17.26 -3.74 6.95
N LEU A 455 17.51 -5.04 6.77
CA LEU A 455 17.77 -5.64 5.47
C LEU A 455 16.51 -5.68 4.59
N SER A 456 15.35 -5.99 5.17
CA SER A 456 14.06 -5.92 4.47
C SER A 456 13.75 -4.49 4.00
N LYS A 457 13.91 -3.49 4.89
CA LYS A 457 13.68 -2.07 4.55
C LYS A 457 14.69 -1.54 3.53
N ALA A 458 15.92 -2.05 3.51
CA ALA A 458 16.86 -1.78 2.43
C ALA A 458 16.35 -2.35 1.08
N GLY A 459 15.72 -3.53 1.10
CA GLY A 459 14.99 -4.09 -0.05
C GLY A 459 13.86 -3.19 -0.52
N ASP A 460 13.01 -2.71 0.41
CA ASP A 460 11.94 -1.75 0.10
C ASP A 460 12.47 -0.46 -0.52
N ALA A 461 13.57 0.07 0.02
CA ALA A 461 14.21 1.27 -0.51
C ALA A 461 14.74 1.05 -1.94
N TYR A 462 15.34 -0.10 -2.25
CA TYR A 462 15.68 -0.45 -3.64
C TYR A 462 14.45 -0.55 -4.54
N GLY A 463 13.35 -1.10 -4.01
CA GLY A 463 12.08 -1.18 -4.72
C GLY A 463 11.51 0.19 -5.09
N MET A 464 11.56 1.16 -4.16
CA MET A 464 11.15 2.56 -4.40
C MET A 464 12.05 3.28 -5.43
N GLU A 465 13.28 2.82 -5.62
CA GLU A 465 14.19 3.30 -6.67
C GLU A 465 14.00 2.59 -8.02
N ASN A 466 12.97 1.75 -8.16
CA ASN A 466 12.73 0.88 -9.32
C ASN A 466 13.89 -0.09 -9.62
N GLN A 467 14.67 -0.47 -8.61
CA GLN A 467 15.73 -1.48 -8.72
C GLN A 467 15.23 -2.86 -8.26
N GLU A 468 14.25 -3.38 -8.99
CA GLU A 468 13.54 -4.62 -8.70
C GLU A 468 14.47 -5.82 -8.44
N GLU A 469 15.44 -6.08 -9.31
CA GLU A 469 16.35 -7.22 -9.17
C GLU A 469 17.12 -7.21 -7.83
N LYS A 470 17.48 -6.02 -7.33
CA LYS A 470 18.20 -5.88 -6.06
C LYS A 470 17.25 -6.03 -4.88
N ALA A 471 16.04 -5.49 -4.99
CA ALA A 471 15.00 -5.66 -3.97
C ALA A 471 14.68 -7.15 -3.77
N ILE A 472 14.41 -7.89 -4.85
CA ILE A 472 14.15 -9.33 -4.84
C ILE A 472 15.29 -10.09 -4.14
N LYS A 473 16.55 -9.86 -4.55
CA LYS A 473 17.71 -10.53 -3.95
C LYS A 473 17.82 -10.29 -2.43
N LEU A 474 17.52 -9.07 -1.98
CA LEU A 474 17.53 -8.77 -0.55
C LEU A 474 16.37 -9.46 0.18
N TYR A 475 15.17 -9.47 -0.38
CA TYR A 475 14.05 -10.18 0.23
C TYR A 475 14.29 -11.68 0.33
N GLU A 476 14.82 -12.31 -0.73
CA GLU A 476 15.21 -13.72 -0.71
C GLU A 476 16.28 -14.01 0.33
N LEU A 477 17.28 -13.11 0.45
CA LEU A 477 18.31 -13.23 1.48
C LEU A 477 17.73 -13.16 2.90
N VAL A 478 16.81 -12.22 3.16
CA VAL A 478 16.11 -12.13 4.45
C VAL A 478 15.32 -13.41 4.71
N ARG A 479 14.52 -13.86 3.73
CA ARG A 479 13.70 -15.07 3.86
C ARG A 479 14.52 -16.32 4.16
N LYS A 480 15.72 -16.42 3.57
CA LYS A 480 16.64 -17.54 3.78
C LYS A 480 17.36 -17.47 5.14
N LYS A 481 17.79 -16.29 5.56
CA LYS A 481 18.68 -16.12 6.72
C LYS A 481 17.91 -15.97 8.04
N TYR A 482 16.72 -15.40 8.01
CA TYR A 482 15.95 -15.05 9.20
C TYR A 482 14.52 -15.62 9.12
N PRO A 483 14.32 -16.94 8.97
CA PRO A 483 12.98 -17.51 8.88
C PRO A 483 12.11 -17.10 10.06
N ASP A 484 10.84 -16.82 9.78
CA ASP A 484 9.79 -16.49 10.74
C ASP A 484 10.00 -15.23 11.60
N SER A 485 11.03 -14.43 11.29
CA SER A 485 11.28 -13.15 11.93
C SER A 485 10.33 -12.05 11.41
N PRO A 486 10.21 -10.90 12.11
CA PRO A 486 9.46 -9.75 11.58
C PRO A 486 9.96 -9.29 10.20
N GLY A 487 11.27 -9.31 9.98
CA GLY A 487 11.89 -9.02 8.68
C GLY A 487 11.51 -10.03 7.61
N TYR A 488 11.36 -11.32 7.95
CA TYR A 488 10.89 -12.35 7.01
C TYR A 488 9.48 -12.06 6.48
N ILE A 489 8.56 -11.65 7.35
CA ILE A 489 7.18 -11.33 6.97
C ILE A 489 7.18 -10.11 6.04
N ASN A 490 7.89 -9.05 6.42
CA ASN A 490 8.01 -7.82 5.63
C ASN A 490 8.64 -8.10 4.26
N ALA A 491 9.75 -8.84 4.23
CA ALA A 491 10.41 -9.24 3.00
C ALA A 491 9.54 -10.12 2.10
N SER A 492 8.73 -11.02 2.68
CA SER A 492 7.81 -11.86 1.92
C SER A 492 6.73 -11.03 1.22
N ILE A 493 6.17 -10.03 1.90
CA ILE A 493 5.23 -9.08 1.26
C ILE A 493 5.91 -8.22 0.22
N GLY A 494 7.11 -7.73 0.53
CA GLY A 494 7.93 -6.97 -0.42
C GLY A 494 8.14 -7.76 -1.71
N LEU A 495 8.48 -9.05 -1.59
CA LEU A 495 8.69 -9.97 -2.70
C LEU A 495 7.40 -10.26 -3.48
N ALA A 496 6.25 -10.42 -2.80
CA ALA A 496 4.97 -10.70 -3.46
C ALA A 496 4.57 -9.63 -4.49
N ARG A 497 5.03 -8.38 -4.32
CA ARG A 497 4.82 -7.30 -5.30
C ARG A 497 5.50 -7.55 -6.65
N TYR A 498 6.60 -8.27 -6.66
CA TYR A 498 7.43 -8.52 -7.85
C TYR A 498 7.19 -9.89 -8.48
N LEU A 499 6.41 -10.75 -7.83
CA LEU A 499 6.03 -12.03 -8.41
C LEU A 499 5.12 -11.83 -9.63
N LYS A 500 5.33 -12.66 -10.65
CA LYS A 500 4.56 -12.60 -11.89
C LYS A 500 3.28 -13.42 -11.81
N THR A 501 3.34 -14.57 -11.15
CA THR A 501 2.21 -15.49 -11.06
C THR A 501 1.35 -15.18 -9.83
N ASP A 502 0.03 -15.28 -10.00
CA ASP A 502 -0.89 -15.10 -8.87
C ASP A 502 -0.80 -16.29 -7.89
N ALA A 503 -0.39 -17.48 -8.35
CA ALA A 503 -0.19 -18.67 -7.51
C ALA A 503 0.88 -18.44 -6.42
N GLU A 504 2.08 -18.00 -6.81
CA GLU A 504 3.17 -17.76 -5.83
C GLU A 504 2.82 -16.61 -4.86
N LYS A 505 2.02 -15.62 -5.30
CA LYS A 505 1.53 -14.55 -4.42
C LYS A 505 0.53 -15.08 -3.40
N ILE A 506 -0.41 -15.92 -3.85
CA ILE A 506 -1.38 -16.57 -2.96
C ILE A 506 -0.65 -17.36 -1.90
N ASP A 507 0.37 -18.15 -2.26
CA ASP A 507 1.17 -18.93 -1.30
C ASP A 507 1.79 -18.05 -0.22
N ILE A 508 2.36 -16.89 -0.59
CA ILE A 508 2.92 -15.94 0.39
C ILE A 508 1.83 -15.37 1.29
N TYR A 509 0.72 -14.89 0.73
CA TYR A 509 -0.32 -14.25 1.52
C TYR A 509 -1.05 -15.25 2.43
N GLU A 510 -1.29 -16.48 1.97
CA GLU A 510 -1.82 -17.57 2.77
C GLU A 510 -0.86 -17.94 3.91
N MET A 511 0.43 -18.05 3.61
CA MET A 511 1.46 -18.29 4.62
C MET A 511 1.47 -17.22 5.71
N ILE A 512 1.32 -15.94 5.34
CA ILE A 512 1.26 -14.83 6.31
C ILE A 512 -0.02 -14.89 7.14
N LYS A 513 -1.18 -15.08 6.49
CA LYS A 513 -2.49 -15.18 7.14
C LYS A 513 -2.52 -16.31 8.17
N THR A 514 -1.98 -17.48 7.81
CA THR A 514 -2.09 -18.70 8.61
C THR A 514 -1.02 -18.81 9.69
N ARG A 515 0.24 -18.49 9.39
CA ARG A 515 1.36 -18.66 10.33
C ARG A 515 1.58 -17.44 11.22
N PHE A 516 1.14 -16.26 10.80
CA PHE A 516 1.37 -14.99 11.51
C PHE A 516 0.09 -14.16 11.70
N PRO A 517 -1.00 -14.72 12.26
CA PRO A 517 -2.30 -14.06 12.32
C PRO A 517 -2.31 -12.75 13.14
N GLU A 518 -1.46 -12.66 14.17
CA GLU A 518 -1.33 -11.46 15.02
C GLU A 518 -0.49 -10.35 14.37
N ASN A 519 0.22 -10.64 13.28
CA ASN A 519 1.04 -9.65 12.61
C ASN A 519 0.16 -8.62 11.88
N THR A 520 0.57 -7.35 11.89
CA THR A 520 -0.14 -6.25 11.22
C THR A 520 -0.38 -6.51 9.73
N TYR A 521 0.50 -7.29 9.10
CA TYR A 521 0.41 -7.68 7.70
C TYR A 521 -0.59 -8.80 7.40
N ALA A 522 -1.04 -9.59 8.36
CA ALA A 522 -2.00 -10.68 8.11
C ALA A 522 -3.29 -10.16 7.46
N ARG A 523 -3.82 -9.06 7.97
CA ARG A 523 -5.03 -8.41 7.43
C ARG A 523 -4.81 -7.83 6.03
N ILE A 524 -3.60 -7.32 5.77
CA ILE A 524 -3.21 -6.83 4.44
C ILE A 524 -3.11 -8.02 3.47
N ALA A 525 -2.55 -9.14 3.90
CA ALA A 525 -2.48 -10.36 3.10
C ALA A 525 -3.88 -10.89 2.72
N MET A 526 -4.82 -10.92 3.66
CA MET A 526 -6.23 -11.26 3.38
C MET A 526 -6.86 -10.33 2.33
N MET A 527 -6.64 -9.02 2.45
CA MET A 527 -7.13 -8.05 1.46
C MET A 527 -6.52 -8.31 0.08
N ARG A 528 -5.21 -8.58 0.00
CA ARG A 528 -4.52 -8.89 -1.27
C ARG A 528 -4.97 -10.22 -1.88
N LEU A 529 -5.25 -11.23 -1.07
CA LEU A 529 -5.87 -12.49 -1.52
C LEU A 529 -7.23 -12.25 -2.15
N ALA A 530 -8.11 -11.50 -1.47
CA ALA A 530 -9.42 -11.16 -1.98
C ALA A 530 -9.35 -10.39 -3.31
N GLU A 531 -8.39 -9.45 -3.46
CA GLU A 531 -8.17 -8.73 -4.72
C GLU A 531 -7.75 -9.66 -5.87
N ILE A 532 -6.90 -10.65 -5.58
CA ILE A 532 -6.51 -11.68 -6.56
C ILE A 532 -7.72 -12.53 -6.95
N TYR A 533 -8.49 -13.02 -5.98
CA TYR A 533 -9.69 -13.82 -6.26
C TYR A 533 -10.73 -13.01 -7.07
N GLN A 534 -10.92 -11.73 -6.77
CA GLN A 534 -11.78 -10.84 -7.55
C GLN A 534 -11.32 -10.72 -9.00
N LYS A 535 -10.01 -10.54 -9.22
CA LYS A 535 -9.40 -10.41 -10.55
C LYS A 535 -9.53 -11.71 -11.36
N ASN A 536 -9.40 -12.86 -10.71
CA ASN A 536 -9.49 -14.17 -11.34
C ASN A 536 -10.94 -14.62 -11.61
N GLY A 537 -11.95 -13.89 -11.14
CA GLY A 537 -13.35 -14.29 -11.25
C GLY A 537 -13.79 -15.30 -10.19
N GLU A 538 -12.94 -15.59 -9.21
CA GLU A 538 -13.22 -16.50 -8.10
C GLU A 538 -14.05 -15.77 -7.01
N TYR A 539 -15.23 -15.28 -7.38
CA TYR A 539 -16.01 -14.35 -6.55
C TYR A 539 -16.43 -14.93 -5.20
N ASP A 540 -16.77 -16.23 -5.12
CA ASP A 540 -17.10 -16.87 -3.84
C ASP A 540 -15.91 -16.89 -2.88
N LYS A 541 -14.69 -17.18 -3.38
CA LYS A 541 -13.46 -17.11 -2.55
C LYS A 541 -13.16 -15.68 -2.11
N CYS A 542 -13.34 -14.70 -3.00
CA CYS A 542 -13.21 -13.28 -2.67
C CYS A 542 -14.16 -12.87 -1.54
N ILE A 543 -15.44 -13.24 -1.64
CA ILE A 543 -16.46 -12.94 -0.62
C ILE A 543 -16.09 -13.58 0.72
N GLN A 544 -15.71 -14.85 0.72
CA GLN A 544 -15.30 -15.56 1.94
C GLN A 544 -14.07 -14.92 2.59
N GLU A 545 -13.03 -14.61 1.82
CA GLU A 545 -11.80 -14.01 2.34
C GLU A 545 -12.07 -12.62 2.95
N ILE A 546 -12.98 -11.84 2.36
CA ILE A 546 -13.40 -10.55 2.94
C ILE A 546 -14.23 -10.74 4.21
N GLU A 547 -15.07 -11.77 4.31
CA GLU A 547 -15.80 -12.08 5.53
C GLU A 547 -14.85 -12.42 6.68
N ASP A 548 -13.86 -13.28 6.39
CA ASP A 548 -12.82 -13.64 7.32
C ASP A 548 -12.06 -12.36 7.76
N LEU A 549 -11.71 -11.48 6.81
CA LEU A 549 -11.03 -10.22 7.11
C LEU A 549 -11.90 -9.32 8.01
N LEU A 550 -13.19 -9.15 7.70
CA LEU A 550 -14.11 -8.31 8.47
C LEU A 550 -14.36 -8.85 9.88
N SER A 551 -14.26 -10.17 10.09
CA SER A 551 -14.35 -10.81 11.41
C SER A 551 -13.22 -10.38 12.35
N THR A 552 -12.05 -10.01 11.82
CA THR A 552 -10.91 -9.52 12.61
C THR A 552 -11.08 -8.08 13.12
N HIS A 553 -12.15 -7.37 12.74
CA HIS A 553 -12.37 -5.94 13.00
C HIS A 553 -11.28 -4.99 12.43
N PRO A 554 -11.01 -5.01 11.11
CA PRO A 554 -9.91 -4.28 10.51
C PRO A 554 -10.27 -2.79 10.30
N LYS A 555 -10.11 -1.96 11.33
CA LYS A 555 -10.53 -0.53 11.31
C LYS A 555 -10.08 0.22 10.04
N GLY A 556 -8.81 0.08 9.64
CA GLY A 556 -8.25 0.76 8.47
C GLY A 556 -8.66 0.20 7.10
N LEU A 557 -9.00 -1.10 7.01
CA LEU A 557 -9.32 -1.76 5.72
C LEU A 557 -10.83 -1.98 5.53
N ARG A 558 -11.66 -1.75 6.55
CA ARG A 558 -13.09 -2.08 6.53
C ARG A 558 -13.83 -1.50 5.33
N TYR A 559 -13.59 -0.22 5.00
CA TYR A 559 -14.26 0.42 3.88
C TYR A 559 -13.89 -0.23 2.53
N GLU A 560 -12.58 -0.45 2.31
CA GLU A 560 -12.06 -1.05 1.08
C GLU A 560 -12.53 -2.50 0.94
N ALA A 561 -12.50 -3.27 2.02
CA ALA A 561 -12.99 -4.64 2.09
C ALA A 561 -14.47 -4.73 1.70
N VAL A 562 -15.34 -3.91 2.31
CA VAL A 562 -16.78 -3.88 1.98
C VAL A 562 -17.00 -3.46 0.52
N LYS A 563 -16.21 -2.53 -0.03
CA LYS A 563 -16.28 -2.15 -1.44
C LYS A 563 -15.85 -3.26 -2.38
N LEU A 564 -14.83 -4.03 -2.02
CA LEU A 564 -14.38 -5.16 -2.81
C LEU A 564 -15.43 -6.29 -2.79
N MET A 565 -15.98 -6.60 -1.61
CA MET A 565 -17.09 -7.54 -1.46
C MET A 565 -18.30 -7.13 -2.31
N GLN A 566 -18.66 -5.84 -2.31
CA GLN A 566 -19.74 -5.31 -3.14
C GLN A 566 -19.48 -5.61 -4.63
N LYS A 567 -18.28 -5.32 -5.12
CA LYS A 567 -17.88 -5.62 -6.50
C LYS A 567 -17.93 -7.12 -6.81
N ALA A 568 -17.58 -7.97 -5.84
CA ALA A 568 -17.65 -9.42 -5.99
C ALA A 568 -19.09 -9.90 -6.18
N TYR A 569 -20.04 -9.48 -5.34
CA TYR A 569 -21.47 -9.80 -5.52
C TYR A 569 -22.03 -9.27 -6.85
N GLU A 570 -21.69 -8.03 -7.22
CA GLU A 570 -22.15 -7.44 -8.48
C GLU A 570 -21.67 -8.25 -9.68
N ALA A 571 -20.42 -8.72 -9.67
CA ALA A 571 -19.87 -9.54 -10.73
C ALA A 571 -20.46 -10.95 -10.72
N LEU A 572 -20.57 -11.58 -9.55
CA LEU A 572 -21.17 -12.91 -9.36
C LEU A 572 -22.61 -12.95 -9.87
N PHE A 573 -23.47 -12.03 -9.45
CA PHE A 573 -24.88 -12.01 -9.87
C PHE A 573 -25.03 -11.69 -11.35
N LYS A 574 -24.15 -10.86 -11.91
CA LYS A 574 -24.11 -10.60 -13.35
C LYS A 574 -23.78 -11.87 -14.14
N GLU A 575 -22.83 -12.66 -13.68
CA GLU A 575 -22.42 -13.90 -14.35
C GLU A 575 -23.51 -14.97 -14.24
N GLN A 576 -24.05 -15.18 -13.05
CA GLN A 576 -25.14 -16.13 -12.82
C GLN A 576 -26.38 -15.80 -13.66
N LEU A 577 -26.77 -14.54 -13.74
CA LEU A 577 -27.92 -14.11 -14.54
C LEU A 577 -27.68 -14.28 -16.06
N LYS A 578 -26.43 -14.15 -16.53
CA LYS A 578 -26.09 -14.42 -17.94
C LYS A 578 -26.17 -15.90 -18.31
N ALA A 579 -25.95 -16.78 -17.34
CA ALA A 579 -26.08 -18.23 -17.50
C ALA A 579 -27.52 -18.72 -17.25
N ASP A 580 -28.51 -17.82 -17.26
CA ASP A 580 -29.92 -18.06 -16.90
C ASP A 580 -30.11 -18.70 -15.50
N GLY A 581 -29.13 -18.54 -14.62
CA GLY A 581 -29.10 -19.03 -13.25
C GLY A 581 -29.78 -18.09 -12.25
N TYR A 582 -31.00 -17.60 -12.54
CA TYR A 582 -31.71 -16.69 -11.63
C TYR A 582 -31.97 -17.31 -10.25
N THR A 583 -32.18 -18.63 -10.19
CA THR A 583 -32.36 -19.37 -8.94
C THR A 583 -31.14 -19.26 -8.02
N SER A 584 -29.92 -19.28 -8.57
CA SER A 584 -28.69 -19.10 -7.81
C SER A 584 -28.58 -17.69 -7.22
N VAL A 585 -28.96 -16.67 -7.99
CA VAL A 585 -28.99 -15.27 -7.53
C VAL A 585 -29.97 -15.12 -6.38
N LEU A 586 -31.21 -15.61 -6.55
CA LEU A 586 -32.26 -15.50 -5.53
C LEU A 586 -31.91 -16.28 -4.26
N MET A 587 -31.43 -17.52 -4.39
CA MET A 587 -31.02 -18.34 -3.26
C MET A 587 -29.92 -17.64 -2.44
N ARG A 588 -28.89 -17.09 -3.11
CA ARG A 588 -27.80 -16.38 -2.43
C ARG A 588 -28.30 -15.09 -1.79
N TYR A 589 -29.10 -14.30 -2.52
CA TYR A 589 -29.65 -13.05 -2.02
C TYR A 589 -30.51 -13.25 -0.78
N GLU A 590 -31.43 -14.23 -0.79
CA GLU A 590 -32.32 -14.48 0.33
C GLU A 590 -31.58 -15.00 1.56
N LYS A 591 -30.61 -15.90 1.38
CA LYS A 591 -29.75 -16.39 2.46
C LYS A 591 -28.98 -15.25 3.14
N GLU A 592 -28.55 -14.25 2.37
CA GLU A 592 -27.58 -13.24 2.83
C GLU A 592 -28.13 -11.80 2.82
N ARG A 593 -29.46 -11.68 2.79
CA ARG A 593 -30.20 -10.43 2.53
C ARG A 593 -29.79 -9.26 3.42
N LEU A 594 -29.64 -9.51 4.73
CA LEU A 594 -29.28 -8.47 5.71
C LEU A 594 -27.89 -7.90 5.44
N LYS A 595 -26.93 -8.78 5.10
CA LYS A 595 -25.54 -8.41 4.80
C LYS A 595 -25.46 -7.58 3.52
N ILE A 596 -26.11 -8.06 2.46
CA ILE A 596 -26.15 -7.39 1.16
C ILE A 596 -26.83 -6.01 1.27
N LYS A 597 -27.94 -5.92 2.02
CA LYS A 597 -28.62 -4.64 2.23
C LYS A 597 -27.77 -3.61 2.99
N LYS A 598 -26.99 -4.05 4.00
CA LYS A 598 -26.08 -3.18 4.75
C LYS A 598 -24.89 -2.70 3.91
N MET A 599 -24.34 -3.58 3.07
CA MET A 599 -23.26 -3.26 2.15
C MET A 599 -23.69 -2.25 1.08
N GLY A 600 -24.94 -2.36 0.61
CA GLY A 600 -25.49 -1.53 -0.45
C GLY A 600 -24.93 -1.88 -1.82
N GLY A 601 -25.15 -0.99 -2.79
CA GLY A 601 -24.66 -1.13 -4.17
C GLY A 601 -25.74 -0.84 -5.18
N GLN A 602 -25.39 -0.14 -6.26
CA GLN A 602 -26.35 0.29 -7.27
C GLN A 602 -26.73 -0.83 -8.25
N LEU A 603 -25.82 -1.78 -8.49
CA LEU A 603 -26.04 -2.86 -9.47
C LEU A 603 -26.70 -4.09 -8.85
N ILE A 604 -26.50 -4.33 -7.54
CA ILE A 604 -27.06 -5.51 -6.87
C ILE A 604 -28.60 -5.54 -6.95
N PRO A 605 -29.35 -4.48 -6.59
CA PRO A 605 -30.81 -4.49 -6.71
C PRO A 605 -31.28 -4.67 -8.16
N PHE A 606 -30.50 -4.23 -9.15
CA PHE A 606 -30.82 -4.43 -10.55
C PHE A 606 -30.72 -5.91 -10.95
N TYR A 607 -29.64 -6.61 -10.59
CA TYR A 607 -29.48 -8.04 -10.89
C TYR A 607 -30.48 -8.91 -10.13
N VAL A 608 -30.68 -8.64 -8.84
CA VAL A 608 -31.65 -9.38 -8.01
C VAL A 608 -33.08 -9.12 -8.51
N GLY A 609 -33.43 -7.87 -8.82
CA GLY A 609 -34.74 -7.54 -9.38
C GLY A 609 -35.01 -8.19 -10.74
N SER A 610 -33.97 -8.33 -11.56
CA SER A 610 -34.04 -9.03 -12.84
C SER A 610 -34.20 -10.55 -12.64
N ALA A 611 -33.57 -11.13 -11.62
CA ALA A 611 -33.77 -12.53 -11.24
C ALA A 611 -35.20 -12.81 -10.76
N TYR A 612 -35.79 -11.93 -9.93
CA TYR A 612 -37.21 -12.06 -9.56
C TYR A 612 -38.15 -11.91 -10.76
N LEU A 613 -37.82 -11.02 -11.71
CA LEU A 613 -38.60 -10.84 -12.93
C LEU A 613 -38.59 -12.12 -13.79
N GLN A 614 -37.45 -12.83 -13.88
CA GLN A 614 -37.37 -14.13 -14.55
C GLN A 614 -38.14 -15.23 -13.80
N ALA A 615 -38.28 -15.11 -12.48
CA ALA A 615 -39.09 -16.01 -11.64
C ALA A 615 -40.60 -15.67 -11.64
N ASN A 616 -41.05 -14.65 -12.38
CA ASN A 616 -42.42 -14.11 -12.36
C ASN A 616 -42.90 -13.63 -10.97
N LEU A 617 -41.96 -13.26 -10.09
CA LEU A 617 -42.23 -12.69 -8.77
C LEU A 617 -42.25 -11.16 -8.88
N TYR A 618 -43.36 -10.61 -9.39
CA TYR A 618 -43.42 -9.24 -9.89
C TYR A 618 -43.35 -8.16 -8.80
N GLU A 619 -43.90 -8.40 -7.61
CA GLU A 619 -43.82 -7.44 -6.49
C GLU A 619 -42.40 -7.35 -5.93
N GLU A 620 -41.71 -8.48 -5.76
CA GLU A 620 -40.32 -8.55 -5.36
C GLU A 620 -39.41 -7.91 -6.42
N ALA A 621 -39.66 -8.20 -7.70
CA ALA A 621 -38.98 -7.56 -8.82
C ALA A 621 -39.15 -6.04 -8.77
N PHE A 622 -40.39 -5.55 -8.61
CA PHE A 622 -40.66 -4.12 -8.47
C PHE A 622 -39.85 -3.51 -7.33
N ASN A 623 -39.88 -4.11 -6.14
CA ASN A 623 -39.20 -3.60 -4.94
C ASN A 623 -37.68 -3.44 -5.13
N GLN A 624 -37.05 -4.37 -5.82
CA GLN A 624 -35.61 -4.30 -6.11
C GLN A 624 -35.29 -3.35 -7.26
N LEU A 625 -36.06 -3.41 -8.36
CA LEU A 625 -35.83 -2.60 -9.55
C LEU A 625 -36.13 -1.11 -9.30
N ILE A 626 -37.11 -0.77 -8.45
CA ILE A 626 -37.35 0.63 -8.07
C ILE A 626 -36.22 1.17 -7.18
N SER A 627 -35.61 0.31 -6.35
CA SER A 627 -34.42 0.66 -5.58
C SER A 627 -33.25 0.96 -6.51
N ALA A 628 -32.99 0.08 -7.49
CA ALA A 628 -31.99 0.33 -8.53
C ALA A 628 -32.27 1.64 -9.28
N TYR A 629 -33.51 1.85 -9.73
CA TYR A 629 -33.93 3.05 -10.48
C TYR A 629 -33.62 4.36 -9.76
N LYS A 630 -33.75 4.39 -8.44
CA LYS A 630 -33.41 5.55 -7.59
C LYS A 630 -31.91 5.79 -7.47
N LEU A 631 -31.09 4.74 -7.55
CA LEU A 631 -29.63 4.84 -7.43
C LEU A 631 -28.95 5.23 -8.76
N TYR A 632 -29.53 4.86 -9.90
CA TYR A 632 -29.01 5.28 -11.21
C TYR A 632 -29.35 6.74 -11.55
N LYS A 633 -28.35 7.47 -12.06
CA LYS A 633 -28.61 8.73 -12.76
C LYS A 633 -29.49 8.48 -13.99
N ARG A 634 -30.36 9.44 -14.32
CA ARG A 634 -31.40 9.29 -15.35
C ARG A 634 -30.82 8.84 -16.70
N GLU A 635 -29.70 9.44 -17.10
CA GLU A 635 -28.97 9.21 -18.33
C GLU A 635 -28.20 7.88 -18.34
N GLU A 636 -27.87 7.31 -17.17
CA GLU A 636 -27.12 6.05 -17.05
C GLU A 636 -28.02 4.81 -16.88
N ARG A 637 -29.34 4.99 -16.75
CA ARG A 637 -30.30 3.89 -16.56
C ARG A 637 -30.27 2.90 -17.75
N PRO A 638 -29.95 1.61 -17.51
CA PRO A 638 -29.95 0.59 -18.54
C PRO A 638 -31.34 0.38 -19.16
N ALA A 639 -31.38 0.01 -20.44
CA ALA A 639 -32.61 -0.30 -21.15
C ALA A 639 -33.42 -1.41 -20.44
N LEU A 640 -32.73 -2.48 -20.02
CA LEU A 640 -33.33 -3.60 -19.28
C LEU A 640 -33.90 -3.19 -17.92
N LEU A 641 -33.33 -2.19 -17.24
CA LEU A 641 -33.87 -1.70 -15.97
C LEU A 641 -35.22 -0.99 -16.20
N LEU A 642 -35.32 -0.11 -17.21
CA LEU A 642 -36.57 0.59 -17.49
C LEU A 642 -37.65 -0.37 -17.96
N PHE A 643 -37.31 -1.27 -18.88
CA PHE A 643 -38.23 -2.27 -19.39
C PHE A 643 -38.67 -3.24 -18.28
N GLY A 644 -37.73 -3.82 -17.54
CA GLY A 644 -38.02 -4.77 -16.47
C GLY A 644 -38.85 -4.17 -15.35
N LEU A 645 -38.56 -2.93 -14.94
CA LEU A 645 -39.37 -2.22 -13.95
C LEU A 645 -40.77 -1.90 -14.49
N GLY A 646 -40.88 -1.52 -15.77
CA GLY A 646 -42.17 -1.27 -16.41
C GLY A 646 -43.03 -2.53 -16.49
N LYS A 647 -42.41 -3.67 -16.83
CA LYS A 647 -43.04 -4.99 -16.82
C LYS A 647 -43.46 -5.41 -15.41
N ALA A 648 -42.61 -5.23 -14.41
CA ALA A 648 -42.98 -5.52 -13.02
C ALA A 648 -44.15 -4.65 -12.54
N MET A 649 -44.17 -3.35 -12.91
CA MET A 649 -45.28 -2.44 -12.60
C MET A 649 -46.59 -2.90 -13.25
N ASP A 650 -46.56 -3.25 -14.55
CA ASP A 650 -47.70 -3.76 -15.31
C ASP A 650 -48.31 -5.01 -14.63
N GLU A 651 -47.48 -6.03 -14.40
CA GLU A 651 -47.93 -7.30 -13.82
C GLU A 651 -48.31 -7.20 -12.33
N SER A 652 -47.96 -6.10 -11.65
CA SER A 652 -48.36 -5.79 -10.28
C SER A 652 -49.58 -4.86 -10.18
N GLY A 653 -50.21 -4.51 -11.31
CA GLY A 653 -51.40 -3.66 -11.37
C GLY A 653 -51.12 -2.16 -11.19
N ARG A 654 -49.87 -1.72 -11.39
CA ARG A 654 -49.42 -0.32 -11.29
C ARG A 654 -49.45 0.37 -12.65
N ASP A 655 -50.58 0.27 -13.32
CA ASP A 655 -50.74 0.58 -14.75
C ASP A 655 -50.29 1.99 -15.14
N GLU A 656 -50.61 3.01 -14.35
CA GLU A 656 -50.27 4.41 -14.69
C GLU A 656 -48.76 4.64 -14.71
N ASP A 657 -48.02 3.99 -13.80
CA ASP A 657 -46.57 4.12 -13.75
C ASP A 657 -45.89 3.21 -14.78
N ALA A 658 -46.46 2.02 -15.02
CA ALA A 658 -46.07 1.14 -16.12
C ALA A 658 -46.16 1.87 -17.47
N LEU A 659 -47.29 2.51 -17.77
CA LEU A 659 -47.51 3.28 -18.99
C LEU A 659 -46.47 4.37 -19.17
N LYS A 660 -46.18 5.17 -18.14
CA LYS A 660 -45.15 6.21 -18.21
C LYS A 660 -43.78 5.62 -18.53
N LEU A 661 -43.41 4.53 -17.85
CA LEU A 661 -42.08 3.97 -17.93
C LEU A 661 -41.83 3.18 -19.24
N LEU A 662 -42.80 2.37 -19.67
CA LEU A 662 -42.74 1.61 -20.91
C LEU A 662 -42.74 2.53 -22.13
N ASN A 663 -43.55 3.60 -22.15
CA ASN A 663 -43.50 4.61 -23.20
C ASN A 663 -42.15 5.35 -23.23
N ALA A 664 -41.62 5.73 -22.06
CA ALA A 664 -40.29 6.35 -21.97
C ALA A 664 -39.20 5.41 -22.49
N PHE A 665 -39.27 4.11 -22.17
CA PHE A 665 -38.37 3.09 -22.70
C PHE A 665 -38.47 2.98 -24.22
N ALA A 666 -39.68 2.81 -24.77
CA ALA A 666 -39.90 2.63 -26.21
C ALA A 666 -39.42 3.85 -27.02
N LYS A 667 -39.61 5.06 -26.48
CA LYS A 667 -39.12 6.31 -27.08
C LYS A 667 -37.59 6.43 -27.02
N ARG A 668 -36.99 6.07 -25.89
CA ARG A 668 -35.54 6.21 -25.66
C ARG A 668 -34.72 5.14 -26.37
N PHE A 669 -35.26 3.94 -26.54
CA PHE A 669 -34.55 2.79 -27.09
C PHE A 669 -35.28 2.21 -28.33
N PRO A 670 -35.33 2.95 -29.45
CA PRO A 670 -36.14 2.60 -30.61
C PRO A 670 -35.71 1.31 -31.33
N LYS A 671 -34.49 0.81 -31.10
CA LYS A 671 -33.96 -0.43 -31.73
C LYS A 671 -33.78 -1.59 -30.75
N HIS A 672 -34.25 -1.46 -29.50
CA HIS A 672 -34.04 -2.50 -28.49
C HIS A 672 -35.01 -3.66 -28.68
N LYS A 673 -34.55 -4.89 -28.45
CA LYS A 673 -35.33 -6.13 -28.67
C LYS A 673 -36.70 -6.15 -27.95
N ASN A 674 -36.77 -5.59 -26.74
CA ASN A 674 -38.03 -5.52 -25.97
C ASN A 674 -38.93 -4.33 -26.34
N ARG A 675 -38.64 -3.56 -27.41
CA ARG A 675 -39.47 -2.41 -27.81
C ARG A 675 -40.89 -2.83 -28.18
N VAL A 676 -41.02 -3.89 -28.98
CA VAL A 676 -42.33 -4.39 -29.41
C VAL A 676 -43.12 -4.89 -28.22
N GLU A 677 -42.49 -5.64 -27.31
CA GLU A 677 -43.12 -6.09 -26.06
C GLU A 677 -43.57 -4.92 -25.18
N ALA A 678 -42.76 -3.86 -25.06
CA ALA A 678 -43.15 -2.68 -24.30
C ALA A 678 -44.37 -1.96 -24.91
N LEU A 679 -44.43 -1.82 -26.24
CA LEU A 679 -45.55 -1.18 -26.94
C LEU A 679 -46.83 -2.01 -26.90
N THR A 680 -46.70 -3.34 -27.02
CA THR A 680 -47.85 -4.26 -26.89
C THR A 680 -48.42 -4.23 -25.48
N ARG A 681 -47.58 -4.24 -24.43
CA ARG A 681 -48.03 -4.04 -23.04
C ARG A 681 -48.74 -2.70 -22.84
N VAL A 682 -48.19 -1.60 -23.37
CA VAL A 682 -48.86 -0.29 -23.34
C VAL A 682 -50.24 -0.34 -24.01
N GLY A 683 -50.35 -0.99 -25.17
CA GLY A 683 -51.62 -1.16 -25.87
C GLY A 683 -52.64 -1.96 -25.07
N GLN A 684 -52.19 -3.06 -24.44
CA GLN A 684 -53.01 -3.92 -23.60
C GLN A 684 -53.55 -3.18 -22.37
N ILE A 685 -52.69 -2.44 -21.65
CA ILE A 685 -53.11 -1.62 -20.50
C ILE A 685 -54.16 -0.59 -20.93
N TYR A 686 -53.99 0.09 -22.07
CA TYR A 686 -55.00 1.02 -22.57
C TYR A 686 -56.31 0.33 -22.97
N LEU A 687 -56.24 -0.88 -23.53
CA LEU A 687 -57.40 -1.67 -23.91
C LEU A 687 -58.21 -2.14 -22.69
N GLU A 688 -57.54 -2.49 -21.60
CA GLU A 688 -58.17 -2.86 -20.33
C GLU A 688 -58.82 -1.66 -19.65
N LYS A 689 -58.20 -0.48 -19.75
CA LYS A 689 -58.77 0.80 -19.29
C LYS A 689 -59.87 1.37 -20.20
N GLY A 690 -60.24 0.68 -21.28
CA GLY A 690 -61.26 1.14 -22.24
C GLY A 690 -60.84 2.29 -23.15
N SER A 691 -59.55 2.68 -23.15
CA SER A 691 -58.99 3.73 -24.01
C SER A 691 -58.63 3.19 -25.40
N ALA A 692 -59.63 2.76 -26.16
CA ALA A 692 -59.45 2.03 -27.41
C ALA A 692 -58.58 2.77 -28.46
N SER A 693 -58.68 4.10 -28.58
CA SER A 693 -57.85 4.87 -29.52
C SER A 693 -56.36 4.77 -29.19
N LYS A 694 -56.00 4.96 -27.92
CA LYS A 694 -54.60 4.89 -27.47
C LYS A 694 -54.05 3.46 -27.54
N ALA A 695 -54.92 2.47 -27.33
CA ALA A 695 -54.58 1.07 -27.50
C ALA A 695 -54.18 0.76 -28.96
N ASP A 696 -55.00 1.18 -29.93
CA ASP A 696 -54.67 0.97 -31.35
C ASP A 696 -53.40 1.73 -31.77
N ASP A 697 -53.20 2.97 -31.32
CA ASP A 697 -51.98 3.75 -31.60
C ASP A 697 -50.71 3.02 -31.13
N ALA A 698 -50.76 2.42 -29.94
CA ALA A 698 -49.66 1.66 -29.38
C ALA A 698 -49.41 0.36 -30.18
N PHE A 699 -50.45 -0.36 -30.55
CA PHE A 699 -50.32 -1.57 -31.36
C PHE A 699 -49.89 -1.29 -32.80
N VAL A 700 -50.30 -0.18 -33.41
CA VAL A 700 -49.79 0.29 -34.71
C VAL A 700 -48.29 0.55 -34.61
N SER A 701 -47.87 1.24 -33.55
CA SER A 701 -46.44 1.48 -33.28
C SER A 701 -45.68 0.17 -33.08
N ALA A 702 -46.27 -0.80 -32.40
CA ALA A 702 -45.69 -2.13 -32.21
C ALA A 702 -45.54 -2.88 -33.54
N TYR A 703 -46.60 -2.89 -34.37
CA TYR A 703 -46.62 -3.53 -35.68
C TYR A 703 -45.59 -2.95 -36.64
N GLN A 704 -45.41 -1.62 -36.62
CA GLN A 704 -44.40 -0.93 -37.43
C GLN A 704 -42.97 -1.22 -36.97
N ALA A 705 -42.77 -1.46 -35.67
CA ALA A 705 -41.47 -1.77 -35.09
C ALA A 705 -41.09 -3.26 -35.18
N GLU A 706 -42.05 -4.14 -35.45
CA GLU A 706 -41.84 -5.58 -35.58
C GLU A 706 -41.31 -5.94 -36.97
N GLU A 707 -40.40 -6.90 -37.02
CA GLU A 707 -39.87 -7.48 -38.26
C GLU A 707 -40.41 -8.88 -38.50
N ASN A 708 -40.62 -9.66 -37.44
CA ASN A 708 -41.11 -11.03 -37.50
C ASN A 708 -42.57 -11.08 -37.98
N THR A 709 -42.84 -11.91 -38.99
CA THR A 709 -44.17 -12.04 -39.61
C THR A 709 -45.19 -12.69 -38.67
N LEU A 710 -44.76 -13.63 -37.82
CA LEU A 710 -45.61 -14.30 -36.85
C LEU A 710 -46.09 -13.30 -35.78
N ASP A 711 -45.16 -12.50 -35.24
CA ASP A 711 -45.48 -11.50 -34.22
C ASP A 711 -46.30 -10.34 -34.79
N LYS A 712 -46.09 -9.96 -36.05
CA LYS A 712 -47.00 -9.05 -36.77
C LYS A 712 -48.43 -9.58 -36.79
N GLY A 713 -48.62 -10.88 -37.04
CA GLY A 713 -49.92 -11.52 -36.96
C GLY A 713 -50.53 -11.42 -35.56
N ARG A 714 -49.75 -11.68 -34.51
CA ARG A 714 -50.21 -11.57 -33.11
C ARG A 714 -50.63 -10.14 -32.77
N ILE A 715 -49.86 -9.14 -33.19
CA ILE A 715 -50.21 -7.74 -32.98
C ILE A 715 -51.49 -7.36 -33.74
N LEU A 716 -51.70 -7.87 -34.95
CA LEU A 716 -52.95 -7.65 -35.70
C LEU A 716 -54.17 -8.26 -34.99
N MET A 717 -54.02 -9.41 -34.33
CA MET A 717 -55.09 -9.97 -33.47
C MET A 717 -55.40 -9.04 -32.30
N LEU A 718 -54.39 -8.55 -31.59
CA LEU A 718 -54.58 -7.59 -30.49
C LEU A 718 -55.28 -6.32 -30.96
N ARG A 719 -54.94 -5.82 -32.16
CA ARG A 719 -55.64 -4.70 -32.78
C ARG A 719 -57.09 -5.03 -33.10
N ALA A 720 -57.36 -6.21 -33.63
CA ALA A 720 -58.73 -6.63 -33.90
C ALA A 720 -59.58 -6.66 -32.63
N ASP A 721 -59.01 -7.08 -31.50
CA ASP A 721 -59.70 -7.08 -30.20
C ASP A 721 -60.11 -5.66 -29.77
N VAL A 722 -59.30 -4.64 -30.09
CA VAL A 722 -59.66 -3.22 -29.87
C VAL A 722 -60.97 -2.87 -30.61
N TYR A 723 -61.06 -3.23 -31.89
CA TYR A 723 -62.22 -2.91 -32.72
C TYR A 723 -63.44 -3.78 -32.38
N GLN A 724 -63.21 -5.03 -31.95
CA GLN A 724 -64.28 -5.90 -31.48
C GLN A 724 -64.90 -5.36 -30.18
N LYS A 725 -64.09 -4.86 -29.22
CA LYS A 725 -64.61 -4.13 -28.05
C LYS A 725 -65.38 -2.86 -28.42
N LYS A 726 -65.01 -2.19 -29.52
CA LYS A 726 -65.76 -1.03 -30.06
C LYS A 726 -67.01 -1.42 -30.86
N SER A 727 -67.32 -2.71 -31.00
CA SER A 727 -68.37 -3.23 -31.90
C SER A 727 -68.19 -2.88 -33.39
N ASP A 728 -66.98 -2.47 -33.80
CA ASP A 728 -66.61 -2.28 -35.20
C ASP A 728 -66.12 -3.60 -35.79
N LEU A 729 -67.08 -4.49 -36.02
CA LEU A 729 -66.81 -5.86 -36.46
C LEU A 729 -66.19 -5.91 -37.86
N LYS A 730 -66.46 -4.90 -38.70
CA LYS A 730 -65.90 -4.83 -40.06
C LYS A 730 -64.39 -4.70 -39.99
N THR A 731 -63.88 -3.67 -39.30
CA THR A 731 -62.43 -3.47 -39.17
C THR A 731 -61.76 -4.61 -38.37
N ALA A 732 -62.44 -5.16 -37.36
CA ALA A 732 -61.95 -6.34 -36.64
C ALA A 732 -61.71 -7.53 -37.58
N SER A 733 -62.68 -7.86 -38.44
CA SER A 733 -62.57 -8.97 -39.40
C SER A 733 -61.47 -8.74 -40.46
N GLU A 734 -61.28 -7.51 -40.93
CA GLU A 734 -60.21 -7.16 -41.87
C GLU A 734 -58.82 -7.34 -41.26
N LEU A 735 -58.65 -6.95 -39.98
CA LEU A 735 -57.40 -7.14 -39.24
C LEU A 735 -57.13 -8.61 -38.94
N GLN A 736 -58.14 -9.38 -38.53
CA GLN A 736 -58.05 -10.83 -38.32
C GLN A 736 -57.70 -11.57 -39.61
N ALA A 737 -58.30 -11.23 -40.75
CA ALA A 737 -57.97 -11.83 -42.04
C ALA A 737 -56.50 -11.57 -42.43
N ARG A 738 -55.98 -10.37 -42.14
CA ARG A 738 -54.57 -10.05 -42.31
C ARG A 738 -53.67 -10.82 -41.34
N ALA A 739 -54.11 -11.00 -40.09
CA ALA A 739 -53.38 -11.77 -39.08
C ALA A 739 -53.24 -13.24 -39.51
N VAL A 740 -54.33 -13.86 -39.95
CA VAL A 740 -54.35 -15.22 -40.50
C VAL A 740 -53.40 -15.36 -41.69
N LYS A 741 -53.40 -14.39 -42.61
CA LYS A 741 -52.45 -14.38 -43.74
C LYS A 741 -51.00 -14.31 -43.26
N ALA A 742 -50.71 -13.52 -42.22
CA ALA A 742 -49.38 -13.42 -41.64
C ALA A 742 -48.97 -14.75 -40.96
N PHE A 743 -49.86 -15.39 -40.22
CA PHE A 743 -49.62 -16.71 -39.62
C PHE A 743 -49.34 -17.78 -40.67
N ALA A 744 -50.12 -17.81 -41.75
CA ALA A 744 -49.95 -18.79 -42.83
C ALA A 744 -48.65 -18.57 -43.63
N ALA A 745 -48.17 -17.32 -43.72
CA ALA A 745 -46.91 -16.98 -44.37
C ALA A 745 -45.68 -17.16 -43.46
N SER A 746 -45.87 -17.43 -42.16
CA SER A 746 -44.78 -17.56 -41.20
C SER A 746 -44.16 -18.96 -41.26
N PRO A 747 -42.82 -19.09 -41.14
CA PRO A 747 -42.16 -20.40 -41.09
C PRO A 747 -42.64 -21.26 -39.92
N GLY A 748 -42.66 -22.58 -40.11
CA GLY A 748 -43.03 -23.58 -39.09
C GLY A 748 -44.50 -24.03 -39.12
N GLU A 749 -44.80 -25.08 -38.37
CA GLU A 749 -46.16 -25.64 -38.21
C GLU A 749 -46.97 -24.79 -37.23
N ASN A 750 -47.57 -23.70 -37.73
CA ASN A 750 -48.37 -22.77 -36.93
C ASN A 750 -49.85 -23.17 -36.84
N TYR A 751 -50.16 -24.47 -36.89
CA TYR A 751 -51.54 -24.98 -37.03
C TYR A 751 -52.46 -24.58 -35.89
N GLU A 752 -52.00 -24.66 -34.64
CA GLU A 752 -52.79 -24.26 -33.47
C GLU A 752 -53.16 -22.76 -33.52
N ILE A 753 -52.18 -21.90 -33.83
CA ILE A 753 -52.37 -20.45 -33.95
C ILE A 753 -53.34 -20.14 -35.11
N LEU A 754 -53.19 -20.84 -36.24
CA LEU A 754 -54.08 -20.68 -37.40
C LEU A 754 -55.51 -21.13 -37.07
N ALA A 755 -55.69 -22.27 -36.42
CA ALA A 755 -57.00 -22.78 -36.02
C ALA A 755 -57.73 -21.77 -35.12
N VAL A 756 -57.03 -21.25 -34.11
CA VAL A 756 -57.58 -20.22 -33.22
C VAL A 756 -57.91 -18.93 -33.98
N ALA A 757 -57.00 -18.44 -34.82
CA ALA A 757 -57.20 -17.20 -35.57
C ALA A 757 -58.36 -17.28 -36.57
N TYR A 758 -58.47 -18.38 -37.32
CA TYR A 758 -59.60 -18.64 -38.22
C TYR A 758 -60.91 -18.81 -37.47
N LYS A 759 -60.89 -19.45 -36.29
CA LYS A 759 -62.07 -19.58 -35.43
C LYS A 759 -62.54 -18.19 -34.98
N THR A 760 -61.63 -17.35 -34.48
CA THR A 760 -61.97 -15.98 -34.07
C THR A 760 -62.53 -15.17 -35.24
N LEU A 761 -61.91 -15.25 -36.42
CA LEU A 761 -62.41 -14.62 -37.64
C LEU A 761 -63.81 -15.10 -38.03
N GLY A 762 -64.05 -16.42 -37.96
CA GLY A 762 -65.36 -17.01 -38.23
C GLY A 762 -66.43 -16.53 -37.26
N SER A 763 -66.09 -16.43 -35.97
CA SER A 763 -66.98 -15.88 -34.93
C SER A 763 -67.31 -14.42 -35.20
N THR A 764 -66.33 -13.58 -35.56
CA THR A 764 -66.58 -12.18 -35.92
C THR A 764 -67.47 -12.07 -37.17
N TYR A 765 -67.26 -12.88 -38.21
CA TYR A 765 -68.17 -12.91 -39.37
C TYR A 765 -69.58 -13.39 -39.03
N LEU A 766 -69.70 -14.34 -38.09
CA LEU A 766 -71.00 -14.82 -37.62
C LEU A 766 -71.78 -13.71 -36.92
N GLU A 767 -71.12 -12.92 -36.07
CA GLU A 767 -71.69 -11.72 -35.43
C GLU A 767 -72.11 -10.66 -36.45
N MET A 768 -71.33 -10.50 -37.53
CA MET A 768 -71.67 -9.62 -38.67
C MET A 768 -72.83 -10.14 -39.53
N LYS A 769 -73.36 -11.34 -39.26
CA LYS A 769 -74.34 -12.07 -40.10
C LYS A 769 -73.82 -12.41 -41.51
N ALA A 770 -72.51 -12.39 -41.71
CA ALA A 770 -71.85 -12.79 -42.96
C ALA A 770 -71.66 -14.31 -43.00
N TYR A 771 -72.77 -15.05 -43.00
CA TYR A 771 -72.79 -16.49 -42.74
C TYR A 771 -71.91 -17.33 -43.69
N GLY A 772 -71.84 -16.96 -44.97
CA GLY A 772 -70.98 -17.65 -45.93
C GLY A 772 -69.48 -17.48 -45.62
N GLN A 773 -69.06 -16.28 -45.22
CA GLN A 773 -67.68 -16.00 -44.82
C GLN A 773 -67.34 -16.67 -43.48
N ALA A 774 -68.28 -16.65 -42.53
CA ALA A 774 -68.16 -17.34 -41.26
C ALA A 774 -67.95 -18.85 -41.45
N ALA A 775 -68.76 -19.49 -42.29
CA ALA A 775 -68.62 -20.91 -42.60
C ALA A 775 -67.27 -21.23 -43.27
N ASN A 776 -66.79 -20.41 -44.21
CA ASN A 776 -65.48 -20.62 -44.82
C ASN A 776 -64.33 -20.51 -43.82
N ALA A 777 -64.40 -19.54 -42.90
CA ALA A 777 -63.40 -19.37 -41.85
C ALA A 777 -63.43 -20.53 -40.84
N PHE A 778 -64.60 -20.98 -40.41
CA PHE A 778 -64.70 -22.16 -39.52
C PHE A 778 -64.25 -23.46 -40.20
N ALA A 779 -64.53 -23.64 -41.49
CA ALA A 779 -64.00 -24.79 -42.23
C ALA A 779 -62.46 -24.78 -42.25
N LYS A 780 -61.85 -23.61 -42.49
CA LYS A 780 -60.39 -23.46 -42.38
C LYS A 780 -59.86 -23.68 -40.97
N ALA A 781 -60.57 -23.21 -39.95
CA ALA A 781 -60.22 -23.48 -38.56
C ALA A 781 -60.25 -24.99 -38.25
N LEU A 782 -61.21 -25.72 -38.84
CA LEU A 782 -61.36 -27.17 -38.68
C LEU A 782 -60.19 -27.92 -39.34
N ASP A 783 -59.78 -27.51 -40.54
CA ASP A 783 -58.64 -28.09 -41.28
C ASP A 783 -57.34 -28.06 -40.47
N PHE A 784 -57.11 -26.98 -39.70
CA PHE A 784 -55.90 -26.80 -38.88
C PHE A 784 -56.03 -27.28 -37.43
N SER A 785 -57.21 -27.74 -37.02
CA SER A 785 -57.46 -28.16 -35.64
C SER A 785 -57.05 -29.61 -35.40
N GLU A 786 -56.41 -29.87 -34.26
CA GLU A 786 -56.08 -31.21 -33.78
C GLU A 786 -56.89 -31.55 -32.51
N GLY A 787 -57.20 -32.83 -32.34
CA GLY A 787 -57.99 -33.34 -31.22
C GLY A 787 -59.51 -33.26 -31.42
N ASP A 788 -60.20 -34.30 -30.95
CA ASP A 788 -61.63 -34.49 -31.19
C ASP A 788 -62.50 -33.38 -30.57
N GLY A 789 -62.09 -32.85 -29.41
CA GLY A 789 -62.83 -31.78 -28.72
C GLY A 789 -62.80 -30.44 -29.47
N ALA A 790 -61.64 -30.05 -30.01
CA ALA A 790 -61.51 -28.83 -30.80
C ALA A 790 -62.27 -28.95 -32.13
N LYS A 791 -62.15 -30.11 -32.79
CA LYS A 791 -62.90 -30.43 -34.01
C LYS A 791 -64.40 -30.40 -33.80
N ALA A 792 -64.90 -30.97 -32.70
CA ALA A 792 -66.33 -30.94 -32.37
C ALA A 792 -66.84 -29.52 -32.11
N ASN A 793 -66.07 -28.68 -31.41
CA ASN A 793 -66.41 -27.27 -31.17
C ASN A 793 -66.50 -26.47 -32.48
N ILE A 794 -65.44 -26.51 -33.28
CA ILE A 794 -65.37 -25.75 -34.55
C ILE A 794 -66.39 -26.29 -35.55
N GLY A 795 -66.55 -27.61 -35.63
CA GLY A 795 -67.56 -28.25 -36.47
C GLY A 795 -68.99 -27.84 -36.09
N PHE A 796 -69.28 -27.68 -34.80
CA PHE A 796 -70.59 -27.18 -34.37
C PHE A 796 -70.80 -25.73 -34.80
N LEU A 797 -69.80 -24.85 -34.64
CA LEU A 797 -69.85 -23.46 -35.11
C LEU A 797 -70.02 -23.38 -36.64
N LEU A 798 -69.37 -24.26 -37.39
CA LEU A 798 -69.53 -24.40 -38.84
C LEU A 798 -70.97 -24.79 -39.21
N GLY A 799 -71.54 -25.79 -38.54
CA GLY A 799 -72.93 -26.19 -38.73
C GLY A 799 -73.91 -25.07 -38.42
N ASP A 800 -73.70 -24.32 -37.32
CA ASP A 800 -74.52 -23.17 -36.94
C ASP A 800 -74.44 -22.04 -37.97
N ALA A 801 -73.24 -21.76 -38.51
CA ALA A 801 -73.04 -20.79 -39.58
C ALA A 801 -73.79 -21.19 -40.86
N TYR A 802 -73.72 -22.46 -41.29
CA TYR A 802 -74.48 -22.95 -42.44
C TYR A 802 -76.00 -22.88 -42.20
N GLN A 803 -76.47 -23.24 -41.02
CA GLN A 803 -77.88 -23.20 -40.67
C GLN A 803 -78.42 -21.78 -40.75
N LYS A 804 -77.74 -20.80 -40.14
CA LYS A 804 -78.11 -19.39 -40.19
C LYS A 804 -77.98 -18.78 -41.59
N GLY A 805 -77.08 -19.30 -42.41
CA GLY A 805 -76.91 -18.96 -43.82
C GLY A 805 -77.89 -19.64 -44.78
N ASN A 806 -78.90 -20.37 -44.27
CA ASN A 806 -79.88 -21.13 -45.05
C ASN A 806 -79.30 -22.23 -45.96
N ALA A 807 -78.09 -22.71 -45.66
CA ALA A 807 -77.45 -23.84 -46.33
C ALA A 807 -77.76 -25.14 -45.57
N LEU A 808 -79.04 -25.49 -45.48
CA LEU A 808 -79.55 -26.52 -44.56
C LEU A 808 -78.93 -27.91 -44.79
N ASP A 809 -78.70 -28.32 -46.04
CA ASP A 809 -78.06 -29.61 -46.36
C ASP A 809 -76.64 -29.71 -45.82
N LYS A 810 -75.85 -28.62 -45.97
CA LYS A 810 -74.49 -28.53 -45.43
C LYS A 810 -74.50 -28.50 -43.91
N ALA A 811 -75.45 -27.78 -43.31
CA ALA A 811 -75.61 -27.70 -41.87
C ALA A 811 -75.92 -29.09 -41.27
N LYS A 812 -76.89 -29.81 -41.86
CA LYS A 812 -77.28 -31.17 -41.45
C LYS A 812 -76.09 -32.13 -41.49
N LYS A 813 -75.37 -32.18 -42.63
CA LYS A 813 -74.17 -33.02 -42.78
C LYS A 813 -73.08 -32.67 -41.76
N THR A 814 -72.84 -31.38 -41.51
CA THR A 814 -71.83 -30.94 -40.54
C THR A 814 -72.23 -31.33 -39.10
N PHE A 815 -73.50 -31.15 -38.72
CA PHE A 815 -73.97 -31.56 -37.41
C PHE A 815 -73.97 -33.08 -37.22
N GLU A 816 -74.24 -33.88 -38.26
CA GLU A 816 -74.14 -35.34 -38.21
C GLU A 816 -72.70 -35.77 -37.92
N GLN A 817 -71.71 -35.16 -38.58
CA GLN A 817 -70.30 -35.41 -38.32
C GLN A 817 -69.91 -35.07 -36.87
N VAL A 818 -70.39 -33.94 -36.33
CA VAL A 818 -70.15 -33.56 -34.93
C VAL A 818 -70.87 -34.50 -33.97
N ALA A 819 -72.08 -34.96 -34.28
CA ALA A 819 -72.88 -35.86 -33.45
C ALA A 819 -72.28 -37.28 -33.33
N GLN A 820 -71.49 -37.70 -34.32
CA GLN A 820 -70.74 -38.96 -34.36
C GLN A 820 -69.43 -38.91 -33.56
N SER A 821 -68.94 -37.72 -33.19
CA SER A 821 -67.75 -37.59 -32.34
C SER A 821 -68.02 -38.02 -30.89
N TYR A 822 -66.95 -38.33 -30.13
CA TYR A 822 -67.00 -38.69 -28.69
C TYR A 822 -67.92 -37.75 -27.89
N ASP A 823 -68.55 -38.24 -26.81
CA ASP A 823 -69.66 -37.57 -26.07
C ASP A 823 -69.28 -36.20 -25.47
N SER A 824 -69.18 -35.20 -26.33
CA SER A 824 -68.88 -33.82 -26.01
C SER A 824 -70.18 -33.02 -25.88
N VAL A 825 -70.12 -31.89 -25.17
CA VAL A 825 -71.25 -30.94 -25.10
C VAL A 825 -71.69 -30.52 -26.51
N TRP A 826 -70.75 -30.38 -27.44
CA TRP A 826 -71.01 -30.03 -28.84
C TRP A 826 -71.70 -31.15 -29.63
N ALA A 827 -71.35 -32.42 -29.39
CA ALA A 827 -72.03 -33.57 -30.00
C ALA A 827 -73.51 -33.64 -29.54
N ARG A 828 -73.79 -33.40 -28.26
CA ARG A 828 -75.17 -33.36 -27.73
C ARG A 828 -75.98 -32.19 -28.31
N LEU A 829 -75.39 -31.00 -28.38
CA LEU A 829 -76.00 -29.83 -29.02
C LEU A 829 -76.27 -30.08 -30.52
N ALA A 830 -75.35 -30.73 -31.22
CA ALA A 830 -75.51 -31.10 -32.63
C ALA A 830 -76.69 -32.06 -32.83
N ARG A 831 -76.84 -33.09 -31.98
CA ARG A 831 -78.00 -34.01 -32.00
C ARG A 831 -79.32 -33.27 -31.77
N GLN A 832 -79.33 -32.32 -30.84
CA GLN A 832 -80.51 -31.48 -30.60
C GLN A 832 -80.86 -30.63 -31.83
N ARG A 833 -79.86 -29.98 -32.47
CA ARG A 833 -80.06 -29.21 -33.71
C ARG A 833 -80.63 -30.08 -34.83
N LEU A 834 -80.07 -31.27 -35.06
CA LEU A 834 -80.58 -32.24 -36.04
C LEU A 834 -82.04 -32.64 -35.78
N SER A 835 -82.39 -32.92 -34.53
CA SER A 835 -83.77 -33.25 -34.15
C SER A 835 -84.73 -32.09 -34.46
N THR A 836 -84.34 -30.85 -34.16
CA THR A 836 -85.17 -29.68 -34.47
C THR A 836 -85.33 -29.45 -35.97
N MET A 837 -84.28 -29.67 -36.76
CA MET A 837 -84.34 -29.54 -38.22
C MET A 837 -85.26 -30.60 -38.84
N GLY A 838 -85.19 -31.85 -38.36
CA GLY A 838 -86.07 -32.93 -38.83
C GLY A 838 -87.56 -32.74 -38.47
N LEU A 839 -87.86 -32.08 -37.34
CA LEU A 839 -89.24 -31.71 -36.97
C LEU A 839 -89.80 -30.61 -37.88
N VAL A 840 -88.98 -29.60 -38.20
CA VAL A 840 -89.36 -28.52 -39.12
C VAL A 840 -89.57 -29.06 -40.55
N GLU A 841 -88.70 -29.95 -41.03
CA GLU A 841 -88.89 -30.64 -42.33
C GLU A 841 -90.21 -31.43 -42.37
N LYS A 842 -90.57 -32.13 -41.28
CA LYS A 842 -91.85 -32.86 -41.19
C LYS A 842 -93.07 -31.95 -41.14
N MET A 843 -92.97 -30.78 -40.49
CA MET A 843 -94.05 -29.79 -40.41
C MET A 843 -94.26 -29.00 -41.71
N ILE A 844 -93.22 -28.82 -42.53
CA ILE A 844 -93.33 -28.15 -43.84
C ILE A 844 -93.87 -29.11 -44.90
N ASN A 845 -93.60 -30.41 -44.75
CA ASN A 845 -94.06 -31.48 -45.65
C ASN A 845 -95.42 -32.09 -45.26
N SER A 846 -96.02 -31.63 -44.15
CA SER A 846 -97.39 -31.95 -43.69
C SER A 846 -98.32 -30.77 -43.94
#